data_AF-A0A1E5PHE2-F1
#
_entry.id   AF-A0A1E5PHE2-F1
#
_cell.length_a   1.000
_cell.length_b   1.000
_cell.length_c   1.000
_cell.angle_alpha   90.00
_cell.angle_beta   90.00
_cell.angle_gamma   90.00
#
_symmetry.space_group_name_H-M   'P 1'
#
loop_
_entity.id
_entity.type
_entity.pdbx_description
1 polymer ?
#
loop_
_entity_poly.entity_id
_entity_poly.type
_entity_poly.pdbx_seq_one_letter_code
_entity_poly.pdbx_strand_id
1 'polypeptide(L)'
;MANHPVEVYARLILHEVCIPQGEPPQAYVHLVTMGTAETDGDGRYELSFTSDDFLHQVEKGEAGFVRAFIVLRDPVTGASLAQAGFGVIPDASRVFTINRAIPQCLTNSTPIRVMTTSVVSGAEVFVNGVLRGVTGQGVAPGMLYISPPLSVSDQIVARKLISEKPSNRSAHADGSSQDWAFRVYITSAPLIHDATGDNAALNLHVVADPTVEQVLRLEPDNPLVGFHLRGSVDWDASTAQLQNYGSSLKAASDFLYNATDGQMFIEQIELDDDGHFWNEADVRIYANLDRPSAATVGGIAGTNGYIHLNPGDAMVAGVLVHEFGHYGLHVRDEYKAGVDWDDSLGPPRCTLQSSDTTGPFAKGGPKDSCIMRSAWPGEATKICSGHPDNPHVRGTPQGAHSCWDRILNQYCDDADPERWVIRTPLDRNAIIGPIVNPVTDWETRVTLGQTTHPRPCGDVILTVTRGGQPVNGIHVYLRTTYGRTVYQGTTNRRDSIGLADGQIRVTGVHEGDGIRCLGLGFLNFSLLTAGHEVTAAECSGGNVRLSLELRPSPFALGLTVEPALAPRAALIRVRCGAALPRPPDVRALLPGCDPLVPQVRYDPSSGTYIGQLSDLPKAGTIVLEATAIDTQQRQVSSITTTGFEEVAGAGAEVWSADGRFRVEIKEHVLDRPTQLMIAQPLAAPPLPGVLSLVGGPYSLLSSAGGKWGGTVSVAFQFHRSDSAAARWLRSAEQVDIVRLDVRTERWASLGARVQPEDFLVTADTLQPGLFALVARFTEGPKAASG
;
A
#
# COMPACT_ATOMS: atom_id res chain seq x y z
N MET A 1 32.35 54.76 -41.85
CA MET A 1 31.16 54.19 -42.51
C MET A 1 30.64 53.10 -41.59
N ALA A 2 29.33 53.08 -41.31
CA ALA A 2 28.72 52.13 -40.41
C ALA A 2 28.66 50.74 -41.07
N ASN A 3 29.17 49.72 -40.39
CA ASN A 3 29.06 48.33 -40.80
C ASN A 3 27.60 47.88 -40.65
N HIS A 4 26.87 47.85 -41.76
CA HIS A 4 25.58 47.18 -41.84
C HIS A 4 25.82 45.71 -42.20
N PRO A 5 25.21 44.74 -41.50
CA PRO A 5 25.19 43.36 -41.97
C PRO A 5 24.50 43.30 -43.33
N VAL A 6 25.12 42.64 -44.31
CA VAL A 6 24.45 42.29 -45.56
C VAL A 6 23.53 41.10 -45.26
N GLU A 7 22.21 41.34 -45.17
CA GLU A 7 21.23 40.26 -45.17
C GLU A 7 21.05 39.75 -46.60
N VAL A 8 21.54 38.54 -46.87
CA VAL A 8 21.21 37.79 -48.09
C VAL A 8 20.00 36.90 -47.77
N TYR A 9 18.89 37.12 -48.48
CA TYR A 9 17.67 36.33 -48.33
C TYR A 9 17.71 35.11 -49.26
N ALA A 10 17.81 33.90 -48.71
CA ALA A 10 17.47 32.68 -49.42
C ALA A 10 16.10 32.20 -48.93
N ARG A 11 15.10 32.22 -49.83
CA ARG A 11 13.76 31.68 -49.60
C ARG A 11 13.62 30.39 -50.40
N LEU A 12 13.73 29.25 -49.74
CA LEU A 12 13.44 27.96 -50.36
C LEU A 12 11.99 27.57 -50.05
N ILE A 13 11.17 27.40 -51.10
CA ILE A 13 9.84 26.80 -51.02
C ILE A 13 9.96 25.42 -51.64
N LEU A 14 9.97 24.39 -50.80
CA LEU A 14 9.87 22.99 -51.21
C LEU A 14 8.37 22.66 -51.34
N HIS A 15 7.94 22.40 -52.57
CA HIS A 15 6.70 21.67 -52.82
C HIS A 15 7.06 20.18 -52.86
N GLU A 16 6.89 19.48 -51.74
CA GLU A 16 6.87 18.02 -51.80
C GLU A 16 5.47 17.58 -52.16
N VAL A 17 5.35 16.96 -53.34
CA VAL A 17 4.20 16.12 -53.67
C VAL A 17 4.50 14.78 -53.01
N CYS A 18 3.70 14.37 -52.03
CA CYS A 18 3.78 13.03 -51.47
C CYS A 18 3.46 12.02 -52.59
N ILE A 19 4.47 11.39 -53.18
CA ILE A 19 4.29 10.35 -54.20
C ILE A 19 4.16 8.99 -53.48
N PRO A 20 3.17 8.14 -53.83
CA PRO A 20 3.07 6.77 -53.32
C PRO A 20 4.35 5.95 -53.59
N GLN A 21 4.65 4.97 -52.73
CA GLN A 21 5.86 4.13 -52.82
C GLN A 21 6.14 3.60 -54.24
N GLY A 22 7.34 3.86 -54.78
CA GLY A 22 7.84 3.27 -56.03
C GLY A 22 8.70 4.18 -56.90
N GLU A 23 8.64 5.50 -56.71
CA GLU A 23 9.45 6.48 -57.44
C GLU A 23 10.26 7.38 -56.49
N PRO A 24 11.48 7.81 -56.87
CA PRO A 24 12.24 8.76 -56.07
C PRO A 24 11.44 10.06 -55.90
N PRO A 25 11.41 10.67 -54.70
CA PRO A 25 10.65 11.89 -54.46
C PRO A 25 11.09 12.99 -55.45
N GLN A 26 10.18 13.46 -56.29
CA GLN A 26 10.44 14.62 -57.15
C GLN A 26 10.12 15.89 -56.37
N ALA A 27 11.14 16.53 -55.82
CA ALA A 27 11.03 17.85 -55.24
C ALA A 27 10.96 18.91 -56.35
N TYR A 28 9.89 19.69 -56.39
CA TYR A 28 9.86 20.91 -57.19
C TYR A 28 10.36 22.07 -56.32
N VAL A 29 11.60 22.50 -56.59
CA VAL A 29 12.22 23.64 -55.92
C VAL A 29 11.94 24.90 -56.77
N HIS A 30 11.09 25.80 -56.27
CA HIS A 30 11.06 27.16 -56.80
C HIS A 30 12.22 27.95 -56.20
N LEU A 31 13.36 27.93 -56.89
CA LEU A 31 14.57 28.66 -56.51
C LEU A 31 14.41 30.16 -56.83
N VAL A 32 14.53 30.99 -55.82
CA VAL A 32 15.14 32.32 -55.98
C VAL A 32 16.60 32.13 -55.56
N THR A 33 17.50 32.08 -56.56
CA THR A 33 18.94 31.73 -56.59
C THR A 33 19.71 32.07 -55.28
N MET A 34 20.59 31.24 -54.70
CA MET A 34 21.83 30.66 -55.24
C MET A 34 22.18 29.30 -54.61
N GLY A 35 22.03 28.16 -55.30
CA GLY A 35 22.57 26.87 -54.84
C GLY A 35 21.96 25.63 -55.51
N THR A 36 22.66 24.50 -55.42
CA THR A 36 22.16 23.16 -55.81
C THR A 36 21.73 22.38 -54.57
N ALA A 37 20.68 21.57 -54.71
CA ALA A 37 20.20 20.65 -53.68
C ALA A 37 20.26 19.22 -54.23
N GLU A 38 20.92 18.31 -53.53
CA GLU A 38 20.90 16.88 -53.83
C GLU A 38 20.29 16.13 -52.66
N THR A 39 19.47 15.12 -52.95
CA THR A 39 18.84 14.27 -51.93
C THR A 39 19.44 12.87 -52.04
N ASP A 40 19.95 12.32 -50.94
CA ASP A 40 20.43 10.94 -50.92
C ASP A 40 19.26 9.93 -50.78
N GLY A 41 19.57 8.64 -50.95
CA GLY A 41 18.59 7.56 -50.84
C GLY A 41 17.95 7.40 -49.46
N ASP A 42 18.47 8.08 -48.43
CA ASP A 42 17.96 8.07 -47.05
C ASP A 42 17.10 9.31 -46.74
N GLY A 43 16.86 10.19 -47.72
CA GLY A 43 16.08 11.41 -47.54
C GLY A 43 16.85 12.54 -46.85
N ARG A 44 18.19 12.53 -46.87
CA ARG A 44 19.00 13.67 -46.44
C ARG A 44 19.17 14.64 -47.60
N TYR A 45 19.10 15.92 -47.29
CA TYR A 45 19.27 17.00 -48.27
C TYR A 45 20.64 17.64 -48.07
N GLU A 46 21.46 17.66 -49.12
CA GLU A 46 22.69 18.44 -49.18
C GLU A 46 22.42 19.73 -49.96
N LEU A 47 22.64 20.88 -49.30
CA LEU A 47 22.49 22.20 -49.92
C LEU A 47 23.88 22.79 -50.15
N SER A 48 24.26 22.93 -51.42
CA SER A 48 25.53 23.53 -51.84
C SER A 48 25.28 24.93 -52.41
N PHE A 49 25.85 25.95 -51.77
CA PHE A 49 25.78 27.33 -52.25
C PHE A 49 27.06 27.65 -53.03
N THR A 50 26.94 27.95 -54.31
CA THR A 50 28.02 28.56 -55.08
C THR A 50 27.65 30.01 -55.34
N SER A 51 28.27 30.94 -54.63
CA SER A 51 28.25 32.33 -55.05
C SER A 51 29.65 32.91 -55.00
N ASP A 52 30.16 33.31 -56.16
CA ASP A 52 31.41 34.04 -56.28
C ASP A 52 31.33 35.43 -55.60
N ASP A 53 30.12 35.99 -55.46
CA ASP A 53 29.90 37.31 -54.82
C ASP A 53 30.01 37.31 -53.29
N PHE A 54 29.64 36.21 -52.61
CA PHE A 54 29.77 36.11 -51.13
C PHE A 54 31.23 35.95 -50.70
N LEU A 55 32.05 35.29 -51.52
CA LEU A 55 33.48 35.09 -51.26
C LEU A 55 34.26 36.41 -51.23
N HIS A 56 33.84 37.40 -52.03
CA HIS A 56 34.53 38.70 -52.10
C HIS A 56 34.36 39.57 -50.84
N GLN A 57 33.37 39.29 -49.98
CA GLN A 57 33.21 39.97 -48.70
C GLN A 57 33.87 39.22 -47.53
N VAL A 58 33.91 37.89 -47.57
CA VAL A 58 34.55 37.08 -46.52
C VAL A 58 36.09 37.15 -46.59
N GLU A 59 36.68 37.31 -47.78
CA GLU A 59 38.13 37.51 -47.96
C GLU A 59 38.68 38.79 -47.30
N LYS A 60 37.82 39.72 -46.86
CA LYS A 60 38.21 40.94 -46.12
C LYS A 60 38.29 40.75 -44.60
N GLY A 61 38.11 39.54 -44.08
CA GLY A 61 38.25 39.25 -42.65
C GLY A 61 37.07 39.70 -41.78
N GLU A 62 35.93 40.01 -42.39
CA GLU A 62 34.69 40.29 -41.67
C GLU A 62 33.88 39.00 -41.48
N ALA A 63 33.54 38.66 -40.24
CA ALA A 63 32.71 37.49 -39.92
C ALA A 63 31.28 37.71 -40.46
N GLY A 64 30.96 37.12 -41.60
CA GLY A 64 29.62 37.09 -42.16
C GLY A 64 28.76 36.01 -41.49
N PHE A 65 27.54 36.36 -41.09
CA PHE A 65 26.54 35.38 -40.63
C PHE A 65 25.60 35.05 -41.78
N VAL A 66 25.46 33.77 -42.14
CA VAL A 66 24.42 33.31 -43.06
C VAL A 66 23.23 32.81 -42.24
N ARG A 67 22.04 33.40 -42.45
CA ARG A 67 20.78 32.86 -41.93
C ARG A 67 20.03 32.19 -43.07
N ALA A 68 19.81 30.89 -42.98
CA ALA A 68 18.93 30.16 -43.87
C ALA A 68 17.58 29.93 -43.17
N PHE A 69 16.48 30.19 -43.88
CA PHE A 69 15.13 29.86 -43.41
C PHE A 69 14.55 28.77 -44.30
N ILE A 70 14.35 27.58 -43.74
CA ILE A 70 13.59 26.52 -44.41
C ILE A 70 12.16 26.58 -43.89
N VAL A 71 11.22 26.82 -44.81
CA VAL A 71 9.79 26.76 -44.55
C VAL A 71 9.21 25.61 -45.35
N LEU A 72 8.89 24.51 -44.67
CA LEU A 72 8.14 23.42 -45.27
C LEU A 72 6.66 23.79 -45.28
N ARG A 73 6.00 23.73 -46.44
CA ARG A 73 4.57 23.99 -46.55
C ARG A 73 3.84 22.73 -46.99
N ASP A 74 2.71 22.47 -46.35
CA ASP A 74 1.75 21.50 -46.84
C ASP A 74 1.24 21.97 -48.22
N PRO A 75 1.38 21.15 -49.29
CA PRO A 75 0.95 21.55 -50.63
C PRO A 75 -0.57 21.62 -50.79
N VAL A 76 -1.34 20.97 -49.91
CA VAL A 76 -2.81 20.94 -49.93
C VAL A 76 -3.38 22.07 -49.10
N THR A 77 -2.85 22.32 -47.90
CA THR A 77 -3.41 23.32 -46.97
C THR A 77 -2.66 24.65 -46.97
N GLY A 78 -1.42 24.69 -47.48
CA GLY A 78 -0.55 25.87 -47.47
C GLY A 78 0.04 26.21 -46.09
N ALA A 79 -0.27 25.42 -45.05
CA ALA A 79 0.20 25.61 -43.69
C ALA A 79 1.70 25.33 -43.56
N SER A 80 2.41 26.10 -42.73
CA SER A 80 3.85 25.86 -42.47
C SER A 80 4.02 24.71 -41.48
N LEU A 81 4.70 23.64 -41.90
CA LEU A 81 4.86 22.38 -41.17
C LEU A 81 6.05 22.38 -40.21
N ALA A 82 7.10 23.17 -40.49
CA ALA A 82 8.25 23.37 -39.59
C ALA A 82 9.04 24.64 -39.95
N GLN A 83 9.71 25.21 -38.95
CA GLN A 83 10.72 26.26 -39.09
C GLN A 83 11.99 25.77 -38.35
N ALA A 84 13.17 25.80 -38.98
CA ALA A 84 14.40 25.28 -38.37
C ALA A 84 15.59 26.25 -38.48
N GLY A 85 16.17 26.58 -37.31
CA GLY A 85 17.61 26.55 -37.01
C GLY A 85 18.54 27.67 -37.48
N PHE A 86 19.30 28.25 -36.53
CA PHE A 86 20.44 29.15 -36.76
C PHE A 86 21.76 28.38 -36.66
N GLY A 87 22.78 28.74 -37.46
CA GLY A 87 24.14 28.23 -37.32
C GLY A 87 25.18 29.32 -37.63
N VAL A 88 26.34 29.26 -36.98
CA VAL A 88 27.51 30.11 -37.25
C VAL A 88 28.58 29.26 -37.91
N ILE A 89 29.21 29.75 -38.97
CA ILE A 89 30.30 29.08 -39.70
C ILE A 89 31.62 29.54 -39.05
N PRO A 90 32.43 28.67 -38.42
CA PRO A 90 33.73 29.09 -37.90
C PRO A 90 34.88 28.88 -38.89
N ASP A 91 34.71 28.15 -39.99
CA ASP A 91 35.82 27.80 -40.87
C ASP A 91 35.38 27.48 -42.32
N ALA A 92 36.31 27.58 -43.27
CA ALA A 92 36.14 27.49 -44.72
C ALA A 92 35.68 26.12 -45.28
N SER A 93 35.16 25.21 -44.44
CA SER A 93 34.50 23.99 -44.89
C SER A 93 33.13 24.34 -45.48
N ARG A 94 33.03 24.21 -46.81
CA ARG A 94 31.96 24.70 -47.68
C ARG A 94 30.62 23.94 -47.61
N VAL A 95 30.33 23.22 -46.52
CA VAL A 95 29.16 22.32 -46.43
C VAL A 95 28.32 22.64 -45.20
N PHE A 96 27.05 22.99 -45.43
CA PHE A 96 26.04 23.16 -44.38
C PHE A 96 25.14 21.93 -44.34
N THR A 97 25.36 21.03 -43.39
CA THR A 97 24.54 19.82 -43.24
C THR A 97 23.44 20.07 -42.20
N ILE A 98 22.18 20.15 -42.64
CA ILE A 98 21.03 20.11 -41.73
C ILE A 98 20.66 18.64 -41.53
N ASN A 99 21.17 18.04 -40.46
CA ASN A 99 20.74 16.71 -40.03
C ASN A 99 19.41 16.81 -39.27
N ARG A 100 18.32 17.11 -39.97
CA ARG A 100 16.96 16.82 -39.49
C ARG A 100 16.36 15.80 -40.42
N ALA A 101 15.89 14.69 -39.86
CA ALA A 101 14.95 13.83 -40.56
C ALA A 101 13.75 14.71 -40.93
N ILE A 102 13.59 15.01 -42.22
CA ILE A 102 12.28 15.42 -42.72
C ILE A 102 11.36 14.25 -42.38
N PRO A 103 10.19 14.46 -41.76
CA PRO A 103 9.27 13.37 -41.50
C PRO A 103 9.07 12.66 -42.83
N GLN A 104 9.67 11.48 -42.99
CA GLN A 104 9.44 10.64 -44.16
C GLN A 104 7.93 10.60 -44.31
N CYS A 105 7.40 10.95 -45.48
CA CYS A 105 5.97 11.03 -45.71
C CYS A 105 5.30 9.79 -45.11
N LEU A 106 4.73 9.91 -43.90
CA LEU A 106 4.18 8.77 -43.16
C LEU A 106 2.79 8.49 -43.71
N THR A 107 2.70 8.32 -45.04
CA THR A 107 1.47 8.05 -45.81
C THR A 107 0.81 6.74 -45.39
N ASN A 108 1.54 5.88 -44.65
CA ASN A 108 1.05 4.69 -43.97
C ASN A 108 1.08 4.84 -42.45
N SER A 109 0.55 5.94 -41.93
CA SER A 109 0.32 6.12 -40.49
C SER A 109 -0.97 6.88 -40.21
N THR A 110 -1.52 6.72 -39.01
CA THR A 110 -2.61 7.55 -38.51
C THR A 110 -2.03 8.71 -37.69
N PRO A 111 -2.25 9.97 -38.10
CA PRO A 111 -1.83 11.13 -37.32
C PRO A 111 -2.78 11.34 -36.15
N ILE A 112 -2.22 11.46 -34.94
CA ILE A 112 -2.94 11.76 -33.72
C ILE A 112 -2.39 13.06 -33.14
N ARG A 113 -3.25 14.03 -32.91
CA ARG A 113 -2.96 15.28 -32.22
C ARG A 113 -3.59 15.26 -30.83
N VAL A 114 -2.80 15.51 -29.80
CA VAL A 114 -3.30 15.69 -28.43
C VAL A 114 -3.24 17.16 -28.05
N MET A 115 -4.32 17.70 -27.49
CA MET A 115 -4.42 19.10 -27.11
C MET A 115 -5.27 19.35 -25.87
N THR A 116 -5.03 20.46 -25.20
CA THR A 116 -5.99 21.14 -24.30
C THR A 116 -6.52 22.37 -25.05
N THR A 117 -6.33 23.58 -24.52
CA THR A 117 -6.42 24.84 -25.27
C THR A 117 -5.23 25.03 -26.22
N SER A 118 -4.14 24.27 -26.02
CA SER A 118 -2.94 24.25 -26.87
C SER A 118 -2.47 22.81 -27.12
N VAL A 119 -1.54 22.61 -28.07
CA VAL A 119 -0.97 21.28 -28.35
C VAL A 119 -0.16 20.77 -27.16
N VAL A 120 -0.30 19.49 -26.81
CA VAL A 120 0.30 18.88 -25.61
C VAL A 120 1.31 17.81 -26.01
N SER A 121 2.60 18.09 -25.82
CA SER A 121 3.66 17.07 -25.93
C SER A 121 3.76 16.22 -24.66
N GLY A 122 4.28 15.01 -24.80
CA GLY A 122 4.50 14.10 -23.68
C GLY A 122 3.21 13.49 -23.13
N ALA A 123 2.12 13.50 -23.91
CA ALA A 123 0.90 12.76 -23.58
C ALA A 123 0.99 11.33 -24.14
N GLU A 124 0.61 10.36 -23.32
CA GLU A 124 0.52 8.94 -23.67
C GLU A 124 -0.75 8.69 -24.48
N VAL A 125 -0.65 7.95 -25.58
CA VAL A 125 -1.79 7.61 -26.45
C VAL A 125 -1.97 6.10 -26.49
N PHE A 126 -3.19 5.67 -26.19
CA PHE A 126 -3.62 4.28 -26.15
C PHE A 126 -4.57 3.99 -27.30
N VAL A 127 -4.49 2.78 -27.85
CA VAL A 127 -5.36 2.27 -28.91
C VAL A 127 -5.89 0.91 -28.50
N ASN A 128 -7.22 0.77 -28.44
CA ASN A 128 -7.93 -0.40 -27.94
C ASN A 128 -7.41 -0.85 -26.57
N GLY A 129 -7.15 0.12 -25.69
CA GLY A 129 -6.60 -0.12 -24.37
C GLY A 129 -5.07 -0.14 -24.28
N VAL A 130 -4.34 -0.32 -25.38
CA VAL A 130 -2.88 -0.56 -25.35
C VAL A 130 -2.08 0.70 -25.69
N LEU A 131 -1.04 1.02 -24.91
CA LEU A 131 -0.14 2.16 -25.13
C LEU A 131 0.58 2.00 -26.49
N ARG A 132 0.49 3.02 -27.35
CA ARG A 132 1.14 3.04 -28.67
C ARG A 132 2.27 4.03 -28.80
N GLY A 133 2.30 5.05 -27.94
CA GLY A 133 3.39 6.02 -27.96
C GLY A 133 3.09 7.28 -27.16
N VAL A 134 4.03 8.21 -27.25
CA VAL A 134 4.01 9.49 -26.53
C VAL A 134 4.16 10.61 -27.55
N THR A 135 3.28 11.62 -27.46
CA THR A 135 3.29 12.76 -28.38
C THR A 135 4.56 13.60 -28.28
N GLY A 136 5.00 14.18 -29.41
CA GLY A 136 6.16 15.06 -29.50
C GLY A 136 7.52 14.34 -29.46
N GLN A 137 7.57 13.01 -29.34
CA GLN A 137 8.81 12.26 -29.50
C GLN A 137 9.14 12.10 -30.99
N GLY A 138 10.16 12.82 -31.47
CA GLY A 138 10.66 12.70 -32.85
C GLY A 138 9.81 13.37 -33.93
N VAL A 139 8.74 14.09 -33.56
CA VAL A 139 7.80 14.74 -34.48
C VAL A 139 7.35 16.12 -33.97
N ALA A 140 6.41 16.78 -34.66
CA ALA A 140 5.88 18.07 -34.23
C ALA A 140 5.26 18.00 -32.81
N PRO A 141 5.36 19.08 -32.00
CA PRO A 141 4.77 19.12 -30.66
C PRO A 141 3.29 18.71 -30.64
N GLY A 142 2.93 17.84 -29.71
CA GLY A 142 1.58 17.30 -29.55
C GLY A 142 1.10 16.32 -30.62
N MET A 143 1.96 15.94 -31.58
CA MET A 143 1.64 14.91 -32.58
C MET A 143 2.23 13.54 -32.20
N LEU A 144 1.53 12.48 -32.58
CA LEU A 144 2.00 11.10 -32.63
C LEU A 144 1.52 10.49 -33.95
N TYR A 145 2.37 9.74 -34.64
CA TYR A 145 2.00 9.03 -35.86
C TYR A 145 2.10 7.53 -35.60
N ILE A 146 0.99 6.80 -35.77
CA ILE A 146 0.94 5.36 -35.52
C ILE A 146 1.04 4.60 -36.84
N SER A 147 2.05 3.74 -36.96
CA SER A 147 2.27 2.86 -38.12
C SER A 147 2.31 1.39 -37.67
N PRO A 148 1.62 0.46 -38.36
CA PRO A 148 0.71 0.71 -39.49
C PRO A 148 -0.51 1.58 -39.10
N PRO A 149 -1.24 2.17 -40.07
CA PRO A 149 -2.42 2.96 -39.77
C PRO A 149 -3.42 2.18 -38.92
N LEU A 150 -4.17 2.91 -38.11
CA LEU A 150 -5.26 2.35 -37.33
C LEU A 150 -6.37 1.82 -38.25
N SER A 151 -7.21 0.95 -37.70
CA SER A 151 -8.42 0.49 -38.39
C SER A 151 -9.61 1.37 -38.05
N VAL A 152 -10.58 1.42 -38.97
CA VAL A 152 -11.89 1.98 -38.64
C VAL A 152 -12.47 1.20 -37.46
N SER A 153 -13.06 1.91 -36.50
CA SER A 153 -13.57 1.40 -35.22
C SER A 153 -12.54 1.17 -34.11
N ASP A 154 -11.24 1.38 -34.37
CA ASP A 154 -10.27 1.42 -33.27
C ASP A 154 -10.64 2.55 -32.29
N GLN A 155 -10.58 2.26 -31.01
CA GLN A 155 -10.84 3.21 -29.93
C GLN A 155 -9.52 3.79 -29.44
N ILE A 156 -9.42 5.12 -29.36
CA ILE A 156 -8.21 5.80 -28.91
C ILE A 156 -8.50 6.75 -27.76
N VAL A 157 -7.51 6.91 -26.89
CA VAL A 157 -7.56 7.81 -25.73
C VAL A 157 -6.16 8.31 -25.42
N ALA A 158 -6.07 9.53 -24.91
CA ALA A 158 -4.82 10.08 -24.41
C ALA A 158 -4.91 10.38 -22.92
N ARG A 159 -3.78 10.31 -22.23
CA ARG A 159 -3.62 10.91 -20.90
C ARG A 159 -2.30 11.67 -20.79
N LYS A 160 -2.26 12.66 -19.90
CA LYS A 160 -1.07 13.46 -19.63
C LYS A 160 -0.84 13.57 -18.14
N LEU A 161 0.35 13.21 -17.69
CA LEU A 161 0.82 13.48 -16.32
C LEU A 161 0.93 15.00 -16.13
N ILE A 162 0.24 15.53 -15.12
CA ILE A 162 0.17 16.96 -14.81
C ILE A 162 0.69 17.29 -13.41
N SER A 163 0.68 16.31 -12.50
CA SER A 163 1.26 16.45 -11.16
C SER A 163 1.78 15.09 -10.68
N GLU A 164 2.89 15.12 -9.95
CA GLU A 164 3.46 13.99 -9.24
C GLU A 164 3.73 14.44 -7.81
N LYS A 165 3.34 13.63 -6.83
CA LYS A 165 3.65 13.86 -5.43
C LYS A 165 4.69 12.84 -4.97
N PRO A 166 5.82 13.30 -4.40
CA PRO A 166 6.87 12.40 -3.97
C PRO A 166 6.38 11.50 -2.82
N SER A 167 6.98 10.31 -2.69
CA SER A 167 6.76 9.49 -1.50
C SER A 167 7.56 10.05 -0.32
N ASN A 168 7.03 9.90 0.89
CA ASN A 168 7.81 10.16 2.10
C ASN A 168 8.60 8.93 2.55
N ARG A 169 8.57 7.83 1.76
CA ARG A 169 9.24 6.58 2.05
C ARG A 169 10.43 6.37 1.13
N SER A 170 11.59 6.08 1.71
CA SER A 170 12.84 5.93 0.96
C SER A 170 12.87 4.74 0.00
N ALA A 171 12.02 3.73 0.19
CA ALA A 171 12.02 2.54 -0.64
C ALA A 171 11.29 2.70 -1.98
N HIS A 172 10.51 3.76 -2.22
CA HIS A 172 9.87 3.94 -3.53
C HIS A 172 10.89 4.21 -4.64
N ALA A 173 12.06 4.75 -4.27
CA ALA A 173 13.18 4.95 -5.18
C ALA A 173 14.01 3.69 -5.46
N ASP A 174 13.78 2.57 -4.75
CA ASP A 174 14.62 1.39 -4.89
C ASP A 174 14.10 0.43 -5.96
N GLY A 175 14.92 0.16 -6.98
CA GLY A 175 14.54 -0.62 -8.17
C GLY A 175 13.74 0.16 -9.22
N SER A 176 13.44 1.43 -8.96
CA SER A 176 12.69 2.33 -9.83
C SER A 176 13.39 3.68 -9.94
N SER A 177 13.30 4.38 -11.08
CA SER A 177 13.78 5.77 -11.18
C SER A 177 12.82 6.79 -10.55
N GLN A 178 11.80 6.32 -9.84
CA GLN A 178 10.61 7.12 -9.53
C GLN A 178 10.27 7.02 -8.04
N ASP A 179 10.38 8.14 -7.32
CA ASP A 179 10.09 8.27 -5.88
C ASP A 179 8.79 9.04 -5.66
N TRP A 180 7.65 8.40 -5.91
CA TRP A 180 6.34 9.05 -5.85
C TRP A 180 5.32 8.22 -5.07
N ALA A 181 4.40 8.89 -4.39
CA ALA A 181 3.27 8.27 -3.71
C ALA A 181 2.06 8.21 -4.64
N PHE A 182 1.80 9.30 -5.37
CA PHE A 182 0.76 9.32 -6.39
C PHE A 182 1.06 10.30 -7.52
N ARG A 183 0.40 10.05 -8.65
CA ARG A 183 0.41 10.87 -9.86
C ARG A 183 -1.01 11.28 -10.21
N VAL A 184 -1.13 12.46 -10.80
CA VAL A 184 -2.39 12.95 -11.35
C VAL A 184 -2.23 13.14 -12.84
N TYR A 185 -3.15 12.55 -13.58
CA TYR A 185 -3.28 12.69 -15.01
C TYR A 185 -4.58 13.40 -15.35
N ILE A 186 -4.63 14.05 -16.51
CA ILE A 186 -5.88 14.39 -17.20
C ILE A 186 -6.01 13.52 -18.44
N THR A 187 -7.24 13.13 -18.77
CA THR A 187 -7.51 12.21 -19.88
C THR A 187 -8.44 12.84 -20.92
N SER A 188 -8.45 12.25 -22.12
CA SER A 188 -9.38 12.63 -23.19
C SER A 188 -10.69 11.85 -23.18
N ALA A 189 -10.91 10.99 -22.19
CA ALA A 189 -12.05 10.09 -22.11
C ALA A 189 -12.95 10.50 -20.93
N PRO A 190 -13.99 11.31 -21.16
CA PRO A 190 -14.94 11.63 -20.11
C PRO A 190 -15.74 10.38 -19.74
N LEU A 191 -16.06 10.27 -18.45
CA LEU A 191 -17.03 9.30 -17.98
C LEU A 191 -18.44 9.79 -18.34
N ILE A 192 -19.14 9.00 -19.14
CA ILE A 192 -20.54 9.22 -19.49
C ILE A 192 -21.44 8.25 -18.74
N HIS A 193 -22.65 8.69 -18.41
CA HIS A 193 -23.68 7.90 -17.74
C HIS A 193 -25.06 8.47 -18.11
N ASP A 194 -26.11 7.69 -17.87
CA ASP A 194 -27.48 8.19 -17.99
C ASP A 194 -27.90 9.03 -16.75
N ALA A 195 -29.13 9.53 -16.76
CA ALA A 195 -29.64 10.38 -15.69
C ALA A 195 -29.72 9.70 -14.33
N THR A 196 -29.74 8.36 -14.26
CA THR A 196 -29.74 7.63 -12.99
C THR A 196 -28.33 7.27 -12.54
N GLY A 197 -27.30 7.53 -13.35
CA GLY A 197 -25.91 7.10 -13.09
C GLY A 197 -25.65 5.65 -13.50
N ASP A 198 -26.57 5.02 -14.24
CA ASP A 198 -26.37 3.70 -14.82
C ASP A 198 -25.69 3.82 -16.19
N ASN A 199 -25.36 2.66 -16.79
CA ASN A 199 -24.69 2.56 -18.08
C ASN A 199 -23.39 3.38 -18.16
N ALA A 200 -22.66 3.42 -17.04
CA ALA A 200 -21.45 4.20 -16.91
C ALA A 200 -20.31 3.60 -17.76
N ALA A 201 -19.73 4.42 -18.64
CA ALA A 201 -18.64 4.02 -19.51
C ALA A 201 -17.73 5.21 -19.85
N LEU A 202 -16.49 4.92 -20.21
CA LEU A 202 -15.59 5.91 -20.79
C LEU A 202 -15.98 6.18 -22.25
N ASN A 203 -16.15 7.45 -22.62
CA ASN A 203 -16.39 7.86 -23.99
C ASN A 203 -15.07 7.96 -24.75
N LEU A 204 -14.59 6.82 -25.28
CA LEU A 204 -13.36 6.74 -26.06
C LEU A 204 -13.58 7.27 -27.50
N HIS A 205 -12.56 7.90 -28.09
CA HIS A 205 -12.65 8.39 -29.48
C HIS A 205 -12.58 7.22 -30.44
N VAL A 206 -13.58 7.07 -31.31
CA VAL A 206 -13.62 6.00 -32.32
C VAL A 206 -13.06 6.52 -33.64
N VAL A 207 -12.04 5.84 -34.17
CA VAL A 207 -11.44 6.17 -35.47
C VAL A 207 -12.44 5.89 -36.58
N ALA A 208 -12.95 6.95 -37.21
CA ALA A 208 -13.86 6.84 -38.35
C ALA A 208 -13.11 6.72 -39.70
N ASP A 209 -11.98 7.41 -39.81
CA ASP A 209 -11.08 7.37 -40.97
C ASP A 209 -9.64 7.47 -40.46
N PRO A 210 -8.80 6.44 -40.64
CA PRO A 210 -7.44 6.44 -40.11
C PRO A 210 -6.46 7.30 -40.91
N THR A 211 -6.88 7.86 -42.06
CA THR A 211 -6.04 8.71 -42.92
C THR A 211 -6.11 10.19 -42.55
N VAL A 212 -7.11 10.59 -41.76
CA VAL A 212 -7.26 11.96 -41.26
C VAL A 212 -6.64 12.12 -39.87
N GLU A 213 -6.34 13.36 -39.50
CA GLU A 213 -5.86 13.69 -38.16
C GLU A 213 -6.93 13.39 -37.11
N GLN A 214 -6.60 12.53 -36.15
CA GLN A 214 -7.42 12.27 -34.97
C GLN A 214 -7.05 13.26 -33.88
N VAL A 215 -8.03 14.00 -33.36
CA VAL A 215 -7.79 15.01 -32.32
C VAL A 215 -8.33 14.51 -30.98
N LEU A 216 -7.45 14.37 -29.99
CA LEU A 216 -7.79 14.00 -28.62
C LEU A 216 -7.64 15.21 -27.70
N ARG A 217 -8.74 15.57 -27.04
CA ARG A 217 -8.78 16.73 -26.15
C ARG A 217 -8.71 16.29 -24.70
N LEU A 218 -7.65 16.68 -23.99
CA LEU A 218 -7.50 16.46 -22.57
C LEU A 218 -8.27 17.53 -21.80
N GLU A 219 -9.01 17.13 -20.77
CA GLU A 219 -9.82 18.04 -19.96
C GLU A 219 -9.48 17.93 -18.47
N PRO A 220 -9.37 19.05 -17.73
CA PRO A 220 -9.19 19.06 -16.28
C PRO A 220 -10.26 18.26 -15.52
N ASP A 221 -11.47 18.18 -16.09
CA ASP A 221 -12.63 17.48 -15.52
C ASP A 221 -12.59 15.95 -15.64
N ASN A 222 -11.58 15.41 -16.32
CA ASN A 222 -11.38 13.97 -16.46
C ASN A 222 -10.07 13.54 -15.78
N PRO A 223 -9.90 13.79 -14.46
CA PRO A 223 -8.70 13.41 -13.75
C PRO A 223 -8.61 11.90 -13.58
N LEU A 224 -7.38 11.42 -13.48
CA LEU A 224 -7.07 10.08 -13.07
C LEU A 224 -5.91 10.14 -12.06
N VAL A 225 -6.10 9.62 -10.86
CA VAL A 225 -5.11 9.57 -9.79
C VAL A 225 -4.55 8.15 -9.70
N GLY A 226 -3.27 7.98 -10.02
CA GLY A 226 -2.57 6.70 -9.90
C GLY A 226 -1.75 6.65 -8.62
N PHE A 227 -1.88 5.58 -7.84
CA PHE A 227 -1.09 5.34 -6.63
C PHE A 227 0.08 4.39 -6.87
N HIS A 228 1.21 4.63 -6.20
CA HIS A 228 2.33 3.69 -6.11
C HIS A 228 2.36 3.13 -4.70
N LEU A 229 2.27 1.80 -4.59
CA LEU A 229 2.34 1.09 -3.32
C LEU A 229 3.53 0.13 -3.31
N ARG A 230 4.24 0.06 -2.19
CA ARG A 230 5.20 -0.99 -1.87
C ARG A 230 4.61 -1.95 -0.83
N GLY A 231 4.64 -3.23 -1.13
CA GLY A 231 4.20 -4.31 -0.28
C GLY A 231 5.38 -5.16 0.20
N SER A 232 5.27 -5.71 1.41
CA SER A 232 6.22 -6.67 1.96
C SER A 232 5.50 -7.82 2.65
N VAL A 233 5.95 -9.04 2.40
CA VAL A 233 5.47 -10.29 3.00
C VAL A 233 6.45 -10.75 4.08
N ASP A 234 5.97 -11.10 5.27
CA ASP A 234 6.83 -11.33 6.45
C ASP A 234 7.72 -12.59 6.35
N TRP A 235 7.42 -13.51 5.43
CA TRP A 235 8.14 -14.77 5.24
C TRP A 235 8.68 -14.88 3.81
N ASP A 236 9.65 -15.78 3.57
CA ASP A 236 10.10 -16.16 2.21
C ASP A 236 8.94 -16.84 1.48
N ALA A 237 8.30 -16.07 0.60
CA ALA A 237 7.08 -16.46 -0.08
C ALA A 237 7.44 -16.99 -1.47
N SER A 238 6.81 -18.09 -1.85
CA SER A 238 6.99 -18.61 -3.21
C SER A 238 6.52 -17.58 -4.26
N THR A 239 7.10 -17.63 -5.46
CA THR A 239 6.69 -16.79 -6.60
C THR A 239 5.18 -16.88 -6.85
N ALA A 240 4.60 -18.07 -6.71
CA ALA A 240 3.16 -18.29 -6.88
C ALA A 240 2.32 -17.56 -5.81
N GLN A 241 2.78 -17.53 -4.56
CA GLN A 241 2.12 -16.75 -3.49
C GLN A 241 2.20 -15.24 -3.78
N LEU A 242 3.37 -14.74 -4.18
CA LEU A 242 3.53 -13.33 -4.56
C LEU A 242 2.66 -12.95 -5.76
N GLN A 243 2.56 -13.82 -6.77
CA GLN A 243 1.65 -13.63 -7.91
C GLN A 243 0.18 -13.59 -7.48
N ASN A 244 -0.22 -14.42 -6.51
CA ASN A 244 -1.59 -14.42 -5.98
C ASN A 244 -1.91 -13.11 -5.25
N TYR A 245 -0.99 -12.58 -4.43
CA TYR A 245 -1.15 -11.28 -3.78
C TYR A 245 -1.13 -10.13 -4.80
N GLY A 246 -0.22 -10.16 -5.77
CA GLY A 246 -0.17 -9.19 -6.87
C GLY A 246 -1.48 -9.16 -7.67
N SER A 247 -2.06 -10.33 -7.96
CA SER A 247 -3.36 -10.45 -8.64
C SER A 247 -4.49 -9.87 -7.79
N SER A 248 -4.46 -10.10 -6.48
CA SER A 248 -5.48 -9.58 -5.55
C SER A 248 -5.41 -8.06 -5.41
N LEU A 249 -4.21 -7.50 -5.39
CA LEU A 249 -4.03 -6.04 -5.40
C LEU A 249 -4.39 -5.41 -6.75
N LYS A 250 -4.18 -6.11 -7.88
CA LYS A 250 -4.71 -5.68 -9.18
C LYS A 250 -6.24 -5.63 -9.15
N ALA A 251 -6.89 -6.66 -8.62
CA ALA A 251 -8.35 -6.66 -8.43
C ALA A 251 -8.82 -5.55 -7.47
N ALA A 252 -8.02 -5.22 -6.44
CA ALA A 252 -8.28 -4.08 -5.56
C ALA A 252 -8.18 -2.74 -6.32
N SER A 253 -7.25 -2.61 -7.27
CA SER A 253 -7.16 -1.43 -8.13
C SER A 253 -8.39 -1.24 -9.01
N ASP A 254 -8.85 -2.30 -9.68
CA ASP A 254 -10.07 -2.29 -10.48
C ASP A 254 -11.29 -1.91 -9.61
N PHE A 255 -11.30 -2.42 -8.39
CA PHE A 255 -12.35 -2.13 -7.44
C PHE A 255 -12.30 -0.67 -6.94
N LEU A 256 -11.11 -0.13 -6.64
CA LEU A 256 -10.90 1.27 -6.27
C LEU A 256 -11.30 2.22 -7.42
N TYR A 257 -10.95 1.87 -8.65
CA TYR A 257 -11.37 2.61 -9.85
C TYR A 257 -12.88 2.69 -9.95
N ASN A 258 -13.57 1.57 -9.74
CA ASN A 258 -15.02 1.58 -9.71
C ASN A 258 -15.58 2.39 -8.52
N ALA A 259 -15.03 2.20 -7.32
CA ALA A 259 -15.50 2.83 -6.09
C ALA A 259 -15.37 4.37 -6.09
N THR A 260 -14.41 4.88 -6.86
CA THR A 260 -14.09 6.32 -7.02
C THR A 260 -14.60 6.90 -8.34
N ASP A 261 -15.61 6.27 -8.94
CA ASP A 261 -16.25 6.72 -10.18
C ASP A 261 -15.24 6.95 -11.32
N GLY A 262 -14.25 6.08 -11.43
CA GLY A 262 -13.27 6.03 -12.50
C GLY A 262 -12.12 7.04 -12.37
N GLN A 263 -11.90 7.57 -11.17
CA GLN A 263 -10.94 8.66 -10.97
C GLN A 263 -9.69 8.26 -10.20
N MET A 264 -9.66 7.11 -9.54
CA MET A 264 -8.50 6.69 -8.74
C MET A 264 -8.21 5.20 -8.89
N PHE A 265 -6.94 4.82 -8.99
CA PHE A 265 -6.53 3.43 -9.14
C PHE A 265 -5.13 3.22 -8.58
N ILE A 266 -4.75 1.97 -8.32
CA ILE A 266 -3.37 1.63 -7.98
C ILE A 266 -2.62 1.44 -9.30
N GLU A 267 -1.71 2.36 -9.61
CA GLU A 267 -0.96 2.36 -10.86
C GLU A 267 0.25 1.42 -10.79
N GLN A 268 0.95 1.39 -9.66
CA GLN A 268 2.17 0.61 -9.48
C GLN A 268 2.20 -0.09 -8.13
N ILE A 269 2.66 -1.35 -8.14
CA ILE A 269 2.90 -2.17 -6.97
C ILE A 269 4.28 -2.80 -7.09
N GLU A 270 5.09 -2.63 -6.05
CA GLU A 270 6.28 -3.44 -5.82
C GLU A 270 6.00 -4.35 -4.65
N LEU A 271 6.10 -5.67 -4.81
CA LEU A 271 5.82 -6.63 -3.75
C LEU A 271 7.06 -7.48 -3.48
N ASP A 272 7.60 -7.33 -2.28
CA ASP A 272 8.75 -8.08 -1.79
C ASP A 272 8.36 -9.13 -0.76
N ASP A 273 9.20 -10.14 -0.56
CA ASP A 273 9.07 -11.14 0.50
C ASP A 273 10.21 -11.07 1.53
N ASP A 274 10.24 -12.05 2.43
CA ASP A 274 11.26 -12.18 3.48
C ASP A 274 11.42 -10.92 4.38
N GLY A 275 10.35 -10.14 4.49
CA GLY A 275 10.36 -8.87 5.23
C GLY A 275 11.28 -7.80 4.62
N HIS A 276 11.62 -7.90 3.34
CA HIS A 276 12.37 -6.85 2.65
C HIS A 276 11.55 -5.56 2.55
N PHE A 277 12.19 -4.43 2.84
CA PHE A 277 11.55 -3.11 2.93
C PHE A 277 10.37 -3.04 3.91
N TRP A 278 10.35 -3.91 4.93
CA TRP A 278 9.21 -4.01 5.84
C TRP A 278 8.83 -2.65 6.45
N ASN A 279 9.82 -1.88 6.90
CA ASN A 279 9.57 -0.60 7.57
C ASN A 279 9.14 0.49 6.59
N GLU A 280 9.51 0.36 5.32
CA GLU A 280 9.24 1.28 4.23
C GLU A 280 8.05 0.85 3.35
N ALA A 281 7.44 -0.30 3.62
CA ALA A 281 6.28 -0.77 2.88
C ALA A 281 5.01 0.02 3.26
N ASP A 282 4.18 0.31 2.26
CA ASP A 282 2.79 0.77 2.43
C ASP A 282 1.88 -0.38 2.86
N VAL A 283 2.14 -1.61 2.38
CA VAL A 283 1.34 -2.81 2.66
C VAL A 283 2.21 -3.87 3.32
N ARG A 284 1.80 -4.37 4.49
CA ARG A 284 2.51 -5.42 5.25
C ARG A 284 1.64 -6.64 5.42
N ILE A 285 2.03 -7.75 4.81
CA ILE A 285 1.32 -9.02 4.91
C ILE A 285 2.04 -9.89 5.94
N TYR A 286 1.42 -10.01 7.13
CA TYR A 286 1.98 -10.76 8.24
C TYR A 286 1.77 -12.26 8.04
N ALA A 287 2.70 -13.12 8.46
CA ALA A 287 2.44 -14.57 8.50
C ALA A 287 1.32 -14.94 9.50
N ASN A 288 1.11 -14.07 10.49
CA ASN A 288 0.11 -14.24 11.52
C ASN A 288 -1.32 -14.10 11.00
N LEU A 289 -2.02 -15.23 10.84
CA LEU A 289 -3.44 -15.26 10.50
C LEU A 289 -4.33 -14.64 11.58
N ASP A 290 -3.89 -14.59 12.85
CA ASP A 290 -4.68 -14.06 13.97
C ASP A 290 -4.87 -12.54 13.93
N ARG A 291 -4.04 -11.83 13.16
CA ARG A 291 -4.04 -10.38 13.14
C ARG A 291 -5.23 -9.85 12.32
N PRO A 292 -6.11 -9.00 12.87
CA PRO A 292 -7.09 -8.29 12.07
C PRO A 292 -6.37 -7.36 11.09
N SER A 293 -6.94 -7.17 9.91
CA SER A 293 -6.48 -6.14 8.99
C SER A 293 -6.85 -4.75 9.53
N ALA A 294 -5.94 -3.79 9.34
CA ALA A 294 -6.16 -2.39 9.69
C ALA A 294 -5.14 -1.50 8.98
N ALA A 295 -5.43 -0.21 8.89
CA ALA A 295 -4.56 0.77 8.27
C ALA A 295 -4.51 2.10 9.03
N THR A 296 -3.36 2.77 8.94
CA THR A 296 -3.20 4.13 9.48
C THR A 296 -3.95 5.13 8.62
N VAL A 297 -4.89 5.88 9.20
CA VAL A 297 -5.62 6.93 8.47
C VAL A 297 -4.65 8.00 7.96
N GLY A 298 -4.65 8.24 6.65
CA GLY A 298 -3.74 9.17 5.98
C GLY A 298 -2.27 8.73 5.96
N GLY A 299 -2.04 7.43 6.10
CA GLY A 299 -0.69 6.86 6.13
C GLY A 299 0.14 7.15 4.89
N ILE A 300 -0.49 7.37 3.72
CA ILE A 300 0.21 7.65 2.45
C ILE A 300 1.00 8.97 2.48
N ALA A 301 0.54 9.94 3.26
CA ALA A 301 1.23 11.22 3.43
C ALA A 301 2.31 11.16 4.52
N GLY A 302 2.40 10.07 5.29
CA GLY A 302 3.29 9.94 6.44
C GLY A 302 4.56 9.14 6.17
N THR A 303 5.47 9.12 7.16
CA THR A 303 6.65 8.24 7.18
C THR A 303 6.43 6.92 7.93
N ASN A 304 5.30 6.81 8.66
CA ASN A 304 5.05 5.72 9.62
C ASN A 304 3.71 5.01 9.43
N GLY A 305 2.85 5.47 8.50
CA GLY A 305 1.60 4.78 8.24
C GLY A 305 1.84 3.45 7.54
N TYR A 306 0.89 2.53 7.57
CA TYR A 306 0.89 1.35 6.70
C TYR A 306 -0.49 0.69 6.77
N ILE A 307 -0.77 -0.11 5.76
CA ILE A 307 -1.81 -1.13 5.75
C ILE A 307 -1.16 -2.40 6.28
N HIS A 308 -1.77 -3.05 7.26
CA HIS A 308 -1.39 -4.41 7.63
C HIS A 308 -2.51 -5.38 7.39
N LEU A 309 -2.14 -6.55 6.88
CA LEU A 309 -3.07 -7.59 6.45
C LEU A 309 -2.60 -8.92 7.02
N ASN A 310 -3.56 -9.79 7.36
CA ASN A 310 -3.28 -11.21 7.44
C ASN A 310 -3.28 -11.84 6.02
N PRO A 311 -2.74 -13.06 5.87
CA PRO A 311 -2.61 -13.70 4.55
C PRO A 311 -3.94 -13.93 3.83
N GLY A 312 -5.03 -14.10 4.57
CA GLY A 312 -6.36 -14.35 4.01
C GLY A 312 -7.01 -13.07 3.48
N ASP A 313 -6.98 -12.01 4.27
CA ASP A 313 -7.54 -10.71 3.89
C ASP A 313 -6.77 -10.05 2.74
N ALA A 314 -5.46 -10.29 2.63
CA ALA A 314 -4.66 -9.85 1.50
C ALA A 314 -5.08 -10.47 0.15
N MET A 315 -5.95 -11.50 0.17
CA MET A 315 -6.54 -12.10 -1.03
C MET A 315 -7.92 -11.51 -1.37
N VAL A 316 -8.41 -10.54 -0.61
CA VAL A 316 -9.77 -10.00 -0.74
C VAL A 316 -9.69 -8.54 -1.15
N ALA A 317 -9.97 -8.26 -2.44
CA ALA A 317 -9.95 -6.91 -3.01
C ALA A 317 -10.76 -5.89 -2.19
N GLY A 318 -11.92 -6.29 -1.66
CA GLY A 318 -12.75 -5.41 -0.83
C GLY A 318 -12.09 -4.99 0.48
N VAL A 319 -11.34 -5.89 1.12
CA VAL A 319 -10.55 -5.58 2.32
C VAL A 319 -9.41 -4.66 1.97
N LEU A 320 -8.68 -4.95 0.90
CA LEU A 320 -7.59 -4.11 0.43
C LEU A 320 -8.05 -2.67 0.14
N VAL A 321 -9.20 -2.49 -0.53
CA VAL A 321 -9.73 -1.14 -0.81
C VAL A 321 -10.28 -0.47 0.44
N HIS A 322 -10.90 -1.22 1.36
CA HIS A 322 -11.34 -0.69 2.66
C HIS A 322 -10.15 -0.12 3.46
N GLU A 323 -9.10 -0.92 3.61
CA GLU A 323 -7.88 -0.50 4.30
C GLU A 323 -7.16 0.62 3.55
N PHE A 324 -7.15 0.58 2.22
CA PHE A 324 -6.65 1.66 1.39
C PHE A 324 -7.48 2.95 1.56
N GLY A 325 -8.78 2.85 1.84
CA GLY A 325 -9.63 3.99 2.17
C GLY A 325 -9.08 4.77 3.37
N HIS A 326 -8.72 4.07 4.45
CA HIS A 326 -8.02 4.71 5.56
C HIS A 326 -6.66 5.27 5.13
N TYR A 327 -5.84 4.41 4.51
CA TYR A 327 -4.44 4.70 4.22
C TYR A 327 -4.24 5.86 3.23
N GLY A 328 -4.86 5.75 2.06
CA GLY A 328 -4.74 6.67 0.95
C GLY A 328 -5.80 7.76 0.98
N LEU A 329 -7.06 7.43 1.27
CA LEU A 329 -8.17 8.37 1.08
C LEU A 329 -8.58 9.16 2.34
N HIS A 330 -7.90 8.92 3.47
CA HIS A 330 -8.17 9.57 4.75
C HIS A 330 -9.62 9.39 5.25
N VAL A 331 -10.32 8.36 4.77
CA VAL A 331 -11.68 8.04 5.23
C VAL A 331 -11.62 7.14 6.45
N ARG A 332 -12.62 7.22 7.33
CA ARG A 332 -12.68 6.46 8.59
C ARG A 332 -13.73 5.36 8.51
N ASP A 333 -13.69 4.46 9.49
CA ASP A 333 -14.73 3.42 9.62
C ASP A 333 -16.10 4.05 9.83
N GLU A 334 -17.10 3.57 9.11
CA GLU A 334 -18.46 4.11 9.18
C GLU A 334 -19.50 3.11 9.70
N TYR A 335 -19.04 1.93 10.11
CA TYR A 335 -19.83 0.97 10.87
C TYR A 335 -19.77 1.20 12.40
N LYS A 336 -19.02 2.21 12.85
CA LYS A 336 -18.86 2.57 14.27
C LYS A 336 -19.72 3.76 14.66
N ALA A 337 -20.21 3.76 15.90
CA ALA A 337 -20.93 4.90 16.46
C ALA A 337 -19.92 5.98 16.84
N GLY A 338 -20.06 7.17 16.28
CA GLY A 338 -19.39 8.38 16.73
C GLY A 338 -20.10 9.00 17.93
N VAL A 339 -19.58 10.13 18.41
CA VAL A 339 -20.10 10.83 19.59
C VAL A 339 -21.55 11.33 19.45
N ASP A 340 -22.00 11.53 18.22
CA ASP A 340 -23.32 12.08 17.89
C ASP A 340 -24.19 11.06 17.12
N TRP A 341 -23.92 9.75 17.24
CA TRP A 341 -24.76 8.73 16.60
C TRP A 341 -26.16 8.70 17.23
N ASP A 342 -27.18 8.70 16.39
CA ASP A 342 -28.57 8.51 16.83
C ASP A 342 -28.92 7.02 16.80
N ASP A 343 -28.95 6.39 17.98
CA ASP A 343 -29.28 4.97 18.14
C ASP A 343 -30.64 4.59 17.54
N SER A 344 -31.56 5.55 17.35
CA SER A 344 -32.85 5.29 16.70
C SER A 344 -32.74 4.95 15.21
N LEU A 345 -31.59 5.26 14.58
CA LEU A 345 -31.27 4.89 13.20
C LEU A 345 -30.76 3.43 13.08
N GLY A 346 -30.60 2.73 14.20
CA GLY A 346 -30.05 1.37 14.26
C GLY A 346 -28.52 1.37 14.24
N PRO A 347 -27.88 0.27 13.76
CA PRO A 347 -26.43 0.17 13.72
C PRO A 347 -25.78 1.26 12.85
N PRO A 348 -24.65 1.84 13.28
CA PRO A 348 -23.93 2.85 12.52
C PRO A 348 -23.62 2.39 11.09
N ARG A 349 -23.84 3.31 10.16
CA ARG A 349 -23.59 3.12 8.73
C ARG A 349 -23.45 4.46 8.05
N CYS A 350 -22.66 4.49 7.00
CA CYS A 350 -22.42 5.70 6.22
C CYS A 350 -23.67 6.20 5.48
N THR A 351 -24.56 5.30 5.07
CA THR A 351 -25.80 5.63 4.36
C THR A 351 -26.92 4.72 4.85
N LEU A 352 -28.13 5.28 5.01
CA LEU A 352 -29.25 4.50 5.54
C LEU A 352 -29.68 3.38 4.57
N GLN A 353 -29.67 3.65 3.27
CA GLN A 353 -30.14 2.69 2.25
C GLN A 353 -29.19 1.50 2.08
N SER A 354 -27.92 1.59 2.49
CA SER A 354 -27.02 0.43 2.51
C SER A 354 -27.54 -0.72 3.37
N SER A 355 -28.48 -0.46 4.28
CA SER A 355 -29.15 -1.50 5.10
C SER A 355 -30.36 -2.14 4.43
N ASP A 356 -30.83 -1.58 3.32
CA ASP A 356 -31.94 -2.15 2.57
C ASP A 356 -31.50 -3.48 1.94
N THR A 357 -32.47 -4.36 1.72
CA THR A 357 -32.24 -5.69 1.10
C THR A 357 -32.40 -5.67 -0.41
N THR A 358 -32.98 -4.60 -0.97
CA THR A 358 -33.34 -4.50 -2.39
C THR A 358 -33.18 -3.07 -2.88
N GLY A 359 -32.78 -2.92 -4.15
CA GLY A 359 -32.59 -1.63 -4.78
C GLY A 359 -31.13 -1.39 -5.17
N PRO A 360 -30.85 -0.32 -5.92
CA PRO A 360 -29.50 -0.04 -6.40
C PRO A 360 -28.53 0.37 -5.28
N PHE A 361 -29.04 0.95 -4.19
CA PHE A 361 -28.28 1.45 -3.03
C PHE A 361 -28.27 0.49 -1.84
N ALA A 362 -29.01 -0.62 -1.93
CA ALA A 362 -29.10 -1.67 -0.90
C ALA A 362 -27.77 -2.39 -0.70
N LYS A 363 -27.64 -3.17 0.37
CA LYS A 363 -26.43 -3.96 0.65
C LYS A 363 -26.00 -4.77 -0.56
N GLY A 364 -24.81 -4.46 -1.09
CA GLY A 364 -24.25 -5.15 -2.28
C GLY A 364 -24.85 -4.74 -3.62
N GLY A 365 -25.72 -3.74 -3.63
CA GLY A 365 -26.22 -3.12 -4.84
C GLY A 365 -25.11 -2.43 -5.63
N PRO A 366 -25.32 -2.20 -6.94
CA PRO A 366 -24.34 -1.57 -7.82
C PRO A 366 -23.89 -0.16 -7.37
N LYS A 367 -24.71 0.51 -6.56
CA LYS A 367 -24.51 1.88 -6.06
C LYS A 367 -24.44 1.94 -4.53
N ASP A 368 -24.15 0.83 -3.85
CA ASP A 368 -24.00 0.84 -2.40
C ASP A 368 -22.76 1.64 -1.98
N SER A 369 -22.99 2.87 -1.54
CA SER A 369 -21.96 3.88 -1.21
C SER A 369 -21.37 3.72 0.19
N CYS A 370 -21.07 2.48 0.61
CA CYS A 370 -20.64 2.19 1.98
C CYS A 370 -19.43 1.28 2.12
N ILE A 371 -18.39 1.46 1.29
CA ILE A 371 -17.18 0.61 1.39
C ILE A 371 -16.51 0.67 2.77
N MET A 372 -16.70 1.77 3.51
CA MET A 372 -16.20 1.93 4.88
C MET A 372 -17.10 1.29 5.96
N ARG A 373 -18.20 0.62 5.58
CA ARG A 373 -19.01 -0.21 6.47
C ARG A 373 -18.56 -1.68 6.45
N SER A 374 -18.15 -2.17 5.28
CA SER A 374 -17.77 -3.57 5.12
C SER A 374 -16.77 -3.75 4.00
N ALA A 375 -15.77 -4.55 4.30
CA ALA A 375 -14.70 -4.97 3.41
C ALA A 375 -15.03 -6.23 2.57
N TRP A 376 -16.18 -6.87 2.82
CA TRP A 376 -16.47 -8.17 2.20
C TRP A 376 -16.92 -8.02 0.73
N PRO A 377 -16.50 -8.95 -0.16
CA PRO A 377 -16.88 -8.91 -1.57
C PRO A 377 -18.39 -8.84 -1.75
N GLY A 378 -18.84 -7.87 -2.55
CA GLY A 378 -20.25 -7.69 -2.88
C GLY A 378 -21.10 -7.11 -1.76
N GLU A 379 -20.53 -6.52 -0.71
CA GLU A 379 -21.31 -5.85 0.35
C GLU A 379 -21.39 -4.33 0.22
N ALA A 380 -20.45 -3.70 -0.47
CA ALA A 380 -20.47 -2.27 -0.78
C ALA A 380 -19.57 -2.04 -2.00
N THR A 381 -19.91 -1.08 -2.85
CA THR A 381 -19.22 -0.88 -4.15
C THR A 381 -18.72 0.53 -4.37
N LYS A 382 -19.19 1.50 -3.58
CA LYS A 382 -18.96 2.93 -3.78
C LYS A 382 -18.57 3.64 -2.50
N ILE A 383 -18.05 4.85 -2.66
CA ILE A 383 -17.69 5.77 -1.58
C ILE A 383 -18.87 6.69 -1.23
N CYS A 384 -19.10 6.92 0.07
CA CYS A 384 -20.22 7.72 0.57
C CYS A 384 -20.11 9.20 0.16
N SER A 385 -21.25 9.83 -0.19
CA SER A 385 -21.32 11.22 -0.64
C SER A 385 -22.47 11.98 0.02
N GLY A 386 -22.54 13.30 -0.19
CA GLY A 386 -23.72 14.09 0.17
C GLY A 386 -24.89 13.98 -0.82
N HIS A 387 -24.87 13.08 -1.81
CA HIS A 387 -25.90 13.01 -2.84
C HIS A 387 -27.29 12.67 -2.26
N PRO A 388 -28.37 13.39 -2.61
CA PRO A 388 -29.69 13.21 -2.00
C PRO A 388 -30.29 11.80 -2.11
N ASP A 389 -29.94 11.06 -3.17
CA ASP A 389 -30.47 9.71 -3.38
C ASP A 389 -29.92 8.70 -2.36
N ASN A 390 -28.70 8.87 -1.87
CA ASN A 390 -28.10 7.98 -0.86
C ASN A 390 -27.12 8.78 0.03
N PRO A 391 -27.66 9.68 0.89
CA PRO A 391 -26.86 10.68 1.56
C PRO A 391 -26.05 10.09 2.71
N HIS A 392 -24.86 10.64 2.92
CA HIS A 392 -24.03 10.41 4.08
C HIS A 392 -24.78 10.71 5.38
N VAL A 393 -24.66 9.81 6.36
CA VAL A 393 -25.28 9.91 7.68
C VAL A 393 -24.25 10.44 8.68
N ARG A 394 -24.66 11.45 9.45
CA ARG A 394 -23.82 12.03 10.50
C ARG A 394 -23.67 11.09 11.69
N GLY A 395 -22.68 11.35 12.53
CA GLY A 395 -22.49 10.62 13.79
C GLY A 395 -21.71 9.32 13.64
N THR A 396 -21.11 9.02 12.49
CA THR A 396 -20.02 8.04 12.37
C THR A 396 -18.68 8.69 12.74
N PRO A 397 -17.58 7.93 12.95
CA PRO A 397 -16.23 8.49 13.11
C PRO A 397 -15.78 9.43 11.99
N GLN A 398 -16.39 9.33 10.80
CA GLN A 398 -16.14 10.20 9.67
C GLN A 398 -16.60 11.65 9.94
N GLY A 399 -17.62 11.81 10.79
CA GLY A 399 -18.19 13.09 11.22
C GLY A 399 -19.28 13.60 10.28
N ALA A 400 -19.39 14.94 10.17
CA ALA A 400 -20.40 15.59 9.34
C ALA A 400 -20.06 15.62 7.84
N HIS A 401 -18.79 15.40 7.50
CA HIS A 401 -18.29 15.36 6.13
C HIS A 401 -18.51 13.97 5.54
N SER A 402 -18.89 13.89 4.27
CA SER A 402 -18.92 12.60 3.58
C SER A 402 -17.50 12.13 3.26
N CYS A 403 -17.37 10.86 2.88
CA CYS A 403 -16.13 10.28 2.41
C CYS A 403 -15.56 11.07 1.22
N TRP A 404 -16.40 11.44 0.25
CA TRP A 404 -15.99 12.29 -0.88
C TRP A 404 -15.47 13.67 -0.48
N ASP A 405 -16.01 14.32 0.58
CA ASP A 405 -15.47 15.60 1.06
C ASP A 405 -14.02 15.45 1.55
N ARG A 406 -13.68 14.31 2.17
CA ARG A 406 -12.30 14.02 2.60
C ARG A 406 -11.38 13.80 1.40
N ILE A 407 -11.84 13.06 0.42
CA ILE A 407 -11.09 12.81 -0.82
C ILE A 407 -10.80 14.13 -1.54
N LEU A 408 -11.82 14.99 -1.70
CA LEU A 408 -11.64 16.30 -2.32
C LEU A 408 -10.60 17.15 -1.58
N ASN A 409 -10.67 17.20 -0.24
CA ASN A 409 -9.70 17.96 0.56
C ASN A 409 -8.26 17.45 0.36
N GLN A 410 -8.09 16.14 0.19
CA GLN A 410 -6.77 15.52 0.10
C GLN A 410 -6.16 15.60 -1.32
N TYR A 411 -6.99 15.65 -2.36
CA TYR A 411 -6.57 15.52 -3.76
C TYR A 411 -7.01 16.67 -4.66
N CYS A 412 -7.45 17.80 -4.10
CA CYS A 412 -7.67 19.03 -4.85
C CYS A 412 -6.35 19.59 -5.42
N ASP A 413 -6.46 20.35 -6.50
CA ASP A 413 -5.35 21.16 -7.00
C ASP A 413 -5.42 22.56 -6.41
N ASP A 414 -4.36 23.00 -5.72
CA ASP A 414 -4.32 24.34 -5.12
C ASP A 414 -3.93 25.45 -6.13
N ALA A 415 -3.81 25.12 -7.41
CA ALA A 415 -3.48 26.08 -8.48
C ALA A 415 -4.71 26.92 -8.88
N ASP A 416 -4.46 28.15 -9.36
CA ASP A 416 -5.50 29.04 -9.91
C ASP A 416 -5.15 29.44 -11.36
N PRO A 417 -5.90 28.95 -12.39
CA PRO A 417 -6.99 27.98 -12.28
C PRO A 417 -6.50 26.57 -11.94
N GLU A 418 -7.40 25.75 -11.40
CA GLU A 418 -7.14 24.33 -11.12
C GLU A 418 -6.73 23.59 -12.40
N ARG A 419 -5.67 22.78 -12.33
CA ARG A 419 -5.17 21.97 -13.45
C ARG A 419 -5.96 20.66 -13.59
N TRP A 420 -6.64 20.23 -12.54
CA TRP A 420 -7.55 19.08 -12.53
C TRP A 420 -8.67 19.26 -11.50
N VAL A 421 -9.81 18.63 -11.76
CA VAL A 421 -11.02 18.75 -10.93
C VAL A 421 -11.60 17.36 -10.69
N ILE A 422 -11.55 16.88 -9.45
CA ILE A 422 -12.20 15.62 -9.06
C ILE A 422 -13.72 15.86 -8.97
N ARG A 423 -14.50 14.99 -9.61
CA ARG A 423 -15.95 15.07 -9.67
C ARG A 423 -16.59 14.08 -8.70
N THR A 424 -17.36 14.58 -7.76
CA THR A 424 -18.14 13.78 -6.82
C THR A 424 -19.49 13.35 -7.43
N PRO A 425 -20.24 12.43 -6.78
CA PRO A 425 -21.62 12.16 -7.15
C PRO A 425 -22.53 13.40 -7.18
N LEU A 426 -22.25 14.41 -6.35
CA LEU A 426 -22.98 15.69 -6.37
C LEU A 426 -22.71 16.47 -7.66
N ASP A 427 -21.45 16.56 -8.09
CA ASP A 427 -21.07 17.26 -9.33
C ASP A 427 -21.66 16.57 -10.58
N ARG A 428 -21.77 15.24 -10.52
CA ARG A 428 -22.36 14.40 -11.58
C ARG A 428 -23.88 14.37 -11.52
N ASN A 429 -24.48 14.85 -10.43
CA ASN A 429 -25.91 14.70 -10.12
C ASN A 429 -26.40 13.25 -10.29
N ALA A 430 -25.54 12.29 -9.92
CA ALA A 430 -25.82 10.86 -9.94
C ALA A 430 -24.76 10.10 -9.13
N ILE A 431 -25.16 9.02 -8.47
CA ILE A 431 -24.23 8.01 -7.96
C ILE A 431 -23.98 7.01 -9.07
N ILE A 432 -22.73 6.95 -9.52
CA ILE A 432 -22.37 6.14 -10.68
C ILE A 432 -22.42 4.66 -10.31
N GLY A 433 -23.03 3.83 -11.16
CA GLY A 433 -22.97 2.38 -11.04
C GLY A 433 -21.62 1.79 -11.45
N PRO A 434 -21.56 0.48 -11.75
CA PRO A 434 -20.36 -0.15 -12.25
C PRO A 434 -19.91 0.47 -13.58
N ILE A 435 -18.62 0.78 -13.69
CA ILE A 435 -18.02 1.29 -14.93
C ILE A 435 -17.54 0.10 -15.75
N VAL A 436 -17.97 0.05 -17.01
CA VAL A 436 -17.56 -1.00 -17.96
C VAL A 436 -16.41 -0.46 -18.81
N ASN A 437 -15.37 -1.30 -19.02
CA ASN A 437 -14.20 -1.03 -19.87
C ASN A 437 -13.18 -0.01 -19.32
N PRO A 438 -12.34 -0.36 -18.33
CA PRO A 438 -11.10 0.38 -18.15
C PRO A 438 -10.24 0.26 -19.42
N VAL A 439 -9.48 1.30 -19.71
CA VAL A 439 -8.42 1.24 -20.73
C VAL A 439 -7.42 0.17 -20.27
N THR A 440 -7.19 -0.88 -21.05
CA THR A 440 -6.42 -2.07 -20.63
C THR A 440 -5.06 -1.75 -20.02
N ASP A 441 -4.29 -0.80 -20.56
CA ASP A 441 -2.98 -0.42 -20.01
C ASP A 441 -3.07 0.67 -18.92
N TRP A 442 -4.28 1.00 -18.46
CA TRP A 442 -4.49 1.63 -17.14
C TRP A 442 -4.57 0.58 -16.03
N GLU A 443 -4.14 -0.64 -16.31
CA GLU A 443 -3.95 -1.68 -15.32
C GLU A 443 -2.77 -1.41 -14.39
N THR A 444 -2.88 -1.95 -13.17
CA THR A 444 -1.81 -1.96 -12.19
C THR A 444 -0.61 -2.73 -12.70
N ARG A 445 0.56 -2.10 -12.64
CA ARG A 445 1.85 -2.75 -12.88
C ARG A 445 2.33 -3.38 -11.59
N VAL A 446 2.63 -4.67 -11.61
CA VAL A 446 3.14 -5.41 -10.45
C VAL A 446 4.56 -5.88 -10.73
N THR A 447 5.49 -5.43 -9.89
CA THR A 447 6.87 -5.93 -9.85
C THR A 447 7.03 -6.81 -8.61
N LEU A 448 7.60 -7.99 -8.78
CA LEU A 448 7.84 -8.93 -7.69
C LEU A 448 9.34 -8.96 -7.37
N GLY A 449 9.71 -8.62 -6.13
CA GLY A 449 11.02 -8.87 -5.57
C GLY A 449 10.98 -10.14 -4.74
N GLN A 450 11.75 -11.16 -5.11
CA GLN A 450 11.74 -12.41 -4.37
C GLN A 450 13.15 -12.77 -3.91
N THR A 451 13.27 -13.17 -2.66
CA THR A 451 14.48 -13.71 -2.05
C THR A 451 14.27 -15.18 -1.79
N THR A 452 14.76 -16.03 -2.69
CA THR A 452 14.65 -17.47 -2.50
C THR A 452 15.80 -18.00 -1.64
N HIS A 453 15.48 -18.57 -0.48
CA HIS A 453 16.44 -19.32 0.30
C HIS A 453 16.53 -20.79 -0.17
N PRO A 454 17.68 -21.48 0.02
CA PRO A 454 17.82 -22.86 -0.42
C PRO A 454 16.87 -23.81 0.33
N ARG A 455 16.35 -24.81 -0.39
CA ARG A 455 15.53 -25.92 0.14
C ARG A 455 14.17 -25.48 0.73
N PRO A 456 13.34 -24.75 -0.04
CA PRO A 456 12.00 -24.39 0.40
C PRO A 456 11.14 -25.63 0.57
N CYS A 457 10.24 -25.58 1.54
CA CYS A 457 9.23 -26.60 1.83
C CYS A 457 7.85 -26.03 1.50
N GLY A 458 6.87 -26.91 1.29
CA GLY A 458 5.48 -26.49 1.30
C GLY A 458 5.05 -26.00 2.69
N ASP A 459 3.88 -25.38 2.78
CA ASP A 459 3.28 -25.05 4.07
C ASP A 459 3.20 -26.29 4.98
N VAL A 460 3.52 -26.10 6.26
CA VAL A 460 3.45 -27.14 7.29
C VAL A 460 2.17 -26.99 8.10
N ILE A 461 1.34 -28.03 8.15
CA ILE A 461 0.23 -28.10 9.10
C ILE A 461 0.74 -28.69 10.42
N LEU A 462 0.92 -27.83 11.39
CA LEU A 462 1.38 -28.19 12.73
C LEU A 462 0.19 -28.47 13.63
N THR A 463 0.19 -29.62 14.32
CA THR A 463 -0.70 -29.93 15.43
C THR A 463 0.06 -29.83 16.74
N VAL A 464 -0.39 -29.01 17.69
CA VAL A 464 0.21 -28.94 19.02
C VAL A 464 -0.64 -29.73 19.99
N THR A 465 0.00 -30.61 20.76
CA THR A 465 -0.65 -31.55 21.69
C THR A 465 -0.09 -31.44 23.11
N ARG A 466 -0.87 -31.87 24.10
CA ARG A 466 -0.46 -32.06 25.49
C ARG A 466 -1.18 -33.26 26.06
N GLY A 467 -0.41 -34.24 26.55
CA GLY A 467 -0.94 -35.56 26.89
C GLY A 467 -1.62 -36.23 25.69
N GLY A 468 -1.15 -35.96 24.46
CA GLY A 468 -1.76 -36.45 23.22
C GLY A 468 -3.07 -35.76 22.82
N GLN A 469 -3.58 -34.80 23.60
CA GLN A 469 -4.77 -34.02 23.25
C GLN A 469 -4.37 -32.71 22.58
N PRO A 470 -5.03 -32.27 21.49
CA PRO A 470 -4.72 -31.00 20.86
C PRO A 470 -4.92 -29.81 21.80
N VAL A 471 -4.07 -28.79 21.68
CA VAL A 471 -4.10 -27.59 22.52
C VAL A 471 -4.22 -26.33 21.68
N ASN A 472 -5.17 -25.48 22.05
CA ASN A 472 -5.52 -24.23 21.36
C ASN A 472 -4.81 -23.04 22.00
N GLY A 473 -4.66 -21.95 21.25
CA GLY A 473 -4.07 -20.70 21.74
C GLY A 473 -2.55 -20.78 21.98
N ILE A 474 -1.87 -21.76 21.39
CA ILE A 474 -0.41 -21.90 21.51
C ILE A 474 0.27 -21.04 20.45
N HIS A 475 1.16 -20.15 20.88
CA HIS A 475 1.92 -19.29 19.98
C HIS A 475 2.94 -20.12 19.20
N VAL A 476 3.00 -19.91 17.89
CA VAL A 476 3.89 -20.65 17.00
C VAL A 476 4.80 -19.68 16.26
N TYR A 477 6.09 -20.03 16.24
CA TYR A 477 7.16 -19.27 15.62
C TYR A 477 7.92 -20.17 14.65
N LEU A 478 8.27 -19.61 13.50
CA LEU A 478 9.22 -20.19 12.57
C LEU A 478 10.58 -19.50 12.75
N ARG A 479 11.59 -20.23 13.19
CA ARG A 479 12.98 -19.77 13.25
C ARG A 479 13.72 -20.30 12.03
N THR A 480 14.15 -19.38 11.16
CA THR A 480 14.74 -19.76 9.89
C THR A 480 16.23 -20.07 10.03
N THR A 481 16.75 -20.92 9.16
CA THR A 481 18.19 -21.24 9.07
C THR A 481 19.04 -20.01 8.74
N TYR A 482 18.46 -19.03 8.05
CA TYR A 482 19.06 -17.73 7.73
C TYR A 482 18.86 -16.66 8.83
N GLY A 483 18.36 -17.06 10.01
CA GLY A 483 18.51 -16.27 11.24
C GLY A 483 17.32 -15.38 11.60
N ARG A 484 16.23 -15.37 10.82
CA ARG A 484 14.97 -14.67 11.14
C ARG A 484 14.10 -15.49 12.09
N THR A 485 13.14 -14.84 12.73
CA THR A 485 12.07 -15.52 13.48
C THR A 485 10.76 -14.84 13.19
N VAL A 486 9.86 -15.59 12.57
CA VAL A 486 8.58 -15.11 12.06
C VAL A 486 7.46 -15.65 12.95
N TYR A 487 6.61 -14.76 13.46
CA TYR A 487 5.46 -15.16 14.26
C TYR A 487 4.31 -15.61 13.35
N GLN A 488 3.88 -16.86 13.52
CA GLN A 488 2.91 -17.53 12.63
C GLN A 488 1.47 -17.41 13.15
N GLY A 489 1.29 -17.00 14.41
CA GLY A 489 -0.01 -16.91 15.08
C GLY A 489 -0.17 -17.91 16.21
N THR A 490 -1.40 -18.29 16.50
CA THR A 490 -1.79 -19.22 17.56
C THR A 490 -2.49 -20.46 17.01
N THR A 491 -2.35 -21.59 17.70
CA THR A 491 -3.10 -22.78 17.34
C THR A 491 -4.60 -22.54 17.48
N ASN A 492 -5.31 -23.06 16.48
CA ASN A 492 -6.74 -23.27 16.50
C ASN A 492 -7.66 -22.05 16.35
N ARG A 493 -7.43 -21.30 15.27
CA ARG A 493 -8.43 -20.40 14.71
C ARG A 493 -9.33 -21.15 13.71
N ARG A 494 -10.63 -21.13 13.98
CA ARG A 494 -11.68 -21.93 13.31
C ARG A 494 -11.92 -21.56 11.83
N ASP A 495 -11.34 -20.46 11.37
CA ASP A 495 -11.41 -19.94 10.00
C ASP A 495 -10.13 -20.15 9.19
N SER A 496 -9.11 -20.80 9.74
CA SER A 496 -8.15 -21.50 8.89
C SER A 496 -8.94 -22.63 8.23
N ILE A 497 -9.62 -22.33 7.12
CA ILE A 497 -10.59 -23.24 6.48
C ILE A 497 -9.91 -24.60 6.33
N GLY A 498 -10.45 -25.61 7.03
CA GLY A 498 -9.96 -26.98 6.98
C GLY A 498 -8.91 -27.39 8.03
N LEU A 499 -8.62 -26.58 9.05
CA LEU A 499 -7.79 -26.98 10.19
C LEU A 499 -8.62 -27.53 11.37
N ALA A 500 -8.10 -28.57 12.02
CA ALA A 500 -8.70 -29.22 13.18
C ALA A 500 -8.16 -28.62 14.50
N ASP A 501 -8.75 -29.07 15.63
CA ASP A 501 -8.35 -28.63 16.95
C ASP A 501 -6.83 -28.72 17.21
N GLY A 502 -6.25 -27.68 17.83
CA GLY A 502 -4.83 -27.53 18.09
C GLY A 502 -3.93 -27.37 16.85
N GLN A 503 -4.48 -27.11 15.65
CA GLN A 503 -3.69 -26.96 14.44
C GLN A 503 -3.39 -25.50 14.05
N ILE A 504 -2.30 -25.30 13.33
CA ILE A 504 -1.95 -24.05 12.64
C ILE A 504 -1.20 -24.36 11.33
N ARG A 505 -1.34 -23.49 10.33
CA ARG A 505 -0.52 -23.50 9.12
C ARG A 505 0.73 -22.64 9.35
N VAL A 506 1.90 -23.20 9.12
CA VAL A 506 3.21 -22.51 9.17
C VAL A 506 3.72 -22.36 7.75
N THR A 507 4.02 -21.12 7.34
CA THR A 507 4.43 -20.78 5.97
C THR A 507 5.88 -20.28 5.90
N GLY A 508 6.49 -20.35 4.72
CA GLY A 508 7.90 -19.96 4.49
C GLY A 508 8.94 -20.93 5.07
N VAL A 509 8.55 -22.18 5.31
CA VAL A 509 9.40 -23.20 5.96
C VAL A 509 10.47 -23.71 4.99
N HIS A 510 11.69 -23.89 5.49
CA HIS A 510 12.82 -24.51 4.80
C HIS A 510 13.35 -25.74 5.53
N GLU A 511 14.10 -26.59 4.81
CA GLU A 511 14.85 -27.68 5.44
C GLU A 511 15.87 -27.11 6.43
N GLY A 512 15.85 -27.62 7.67
CA GLY A 512 16.70 -27.17 8.78
C GLY A 512 16.07 -26.07 9.62
N ASP A 513 14.92 -25.51 9.23
CA ASP A 513 14.24 -24.49 10.02
C ASP A 513 13.70 -25.06 11.34
N GLY A 514 13.69 -24.22 12.36
CA GLY A 514 13.17 -24.55 13.67
C GLY A 514 11.73 -24.07 13.86
N ILE A 515 10.78 -24.97 14.09
CA ILE A 515 9.43 -24.59 14.56
C ILE A 515 9.45 -24.57 16.10
N ARG A 516 8.94 -23.51 16.72
CA ARG A 516 8.90 -23.34 18.18
C ARG A 516 7.48 -23.02 18.63
N CYS A 517 7.02 -23.74 19.65
CA CYS A 517 5.71 -23.53 20.27
C CYS A 517 5.90 -22.99 21.68
N LEU A 518 5.11 -21.99 22.03
CA LEU A 518 5.09 -21.38 23.35
C LEU A 518 3.67 -21.28 23.88
N GLY A 519 3.42 -21.90 25.03
CA GLY A 519 2.14 -21.81 25.73
C GLY A 519 2.31 -21.54 27.21
N LEU A 520 1.29 -20.91 27.80
CA LEU A 520 1.17 -20.80 29.25
C LEU A 520 0.29 -21.94 29.77
N GLY A 521 0.79 -22.68 30.76
CA GLY A 521 -0.02 -23.67 31.46
C GLY A 521 -1.08 -22.99 32.34
N PHE A 522 -2.36 -23.17 32.02
CA PHE A 522 -3.51 -22.53 32.69
C PHE A 522 -3.56 -22.64 34.23
N LEU A 523 -2.99 -23.70 34.83
CA LEU A 523 -3.11 -23.94 36.28
C LEU A 523 -1.90 -23.48 37.11
N ASN A 524 -0.71 -23.40 36.51
CA ASN A 524 0.54 -23.13 37.24
C ASN A 524 1.43 -22.06 36.59
N PHE A 525 0.96 -21.39 35.53
CA PHE A 525 1.76 -20.45 34.72
C PHE A 525 3.13 -21.00 34.30
N SER A 526 3.24 -22.33 34.21
CA SER A 526 4.47 -22.98 33.78
C SER A 526 4.61 -22.78 32.28
N LEU A 527 5.78 -22.33 31.85
CA LEU A 527 6.12 -22.21 30.44
C LEU A 527 6.11 -23.62 29.82
N LEU A 528 5.24 -23.83 28.85
CA LEU A 528 5.21 -25.02 28.03
C LEU A 528 5.93 -24.72 26.73
N THR A 529 6.91 -25.53 26.38
CA THR A 529 7.67 -25.39 25.14
C THR A 529 7.65 -26.69 24.36
N ALA A 530 7.67 -26.54 23.03
CA ALA A 530 8.02 -27.62 22.12
C ALA A 530 8.85 -27.03 20.98
N GLY A 531 9.73 -27.85 20.41
CA GLY A 531 10.57 -27.45 19.30
C GLY A 531 10.83 -28.62 18.36
N HIS A 532 10.94 -28.32 17.08
CA HIS A 532 11.28 -29.28 16.03
C HIS A 532 12.19 -28.62 15.01
N GLU A 533 13.07 -29.40 14.40
CA GLU A 533 13.87 -28.99 13.26
C GLU A 533 13.34 -29.73 12.03
N VAL A 534 12.93 -28.99 11.01
CA VAL A 534 12.29 -29.53 9.82
C VAL A 534 13.33 -30.28 8.98
N THR A 535 13.02 -31.52 8.61
CA THR A 535 13.96 -32.41 7.91
C THR A 535 13.69 -32.45 6.41
N ALA A 536 14.69 -32.87 5.63
CA ALA A 536 14.57 -33.03 4.18
C ALA A 536 13.41 -33.96 3.78
N ALA A 537 13.22 -35.05 4.53
CA ALA A 537 12.15 -36.02 4.31
C ALA A 537 10.76 -35.39 4.46
N GLU A 538 10.59 -34.52 5.46
CA GLU A 538 9.34 -33.79 5.69
C GLU A 538 9.06 -32.82 4.53
N CYS A 539 10.07 -32.11 4.03
CA CYS A 539 9.91 -31.14 2.93
C CYS A 539 9.62 -31.78 1.56
N SER A 540 10.01 -33.04 1.35
CA SER A 540 9.80 -33.73 0.08
C SER A 540 8.35 -34.17 -0.19
N GLY A 541 7.47 -34.14 0.83
CA GLY A 541 6.17 -34.83 0.85
C GLY A 541 4.93 -34.03 0.43
N GLY A 542 5.04 -32.81 -0.09
CA GLY A 542 3.87 -31.92 -0.28
C GLY A 542 3.39 -31.33 1.06
N ASN A 543 2.09 -31.33 1.35
CA ASN A 543 1.52 -30.78 2.60
C ASN A 543 2.08 -31.53 3.82
N VAL A 544 3.09 -30.96 4.47
CA VAL A 544 3.76 -31.53 5.64
C VAL A 544 2.81 -31.48 6.83
N ARG A 545 2.70 -32.58 7.58
CA ARG A 545 1.95 -32.61 8.84
C ARG A 545 2.88 -32.95 9.98
N LEU A 546 3.00 -32.05 10.96
CA LEU A 546 3.82 -32.25 12.15
C LEU A 546 2.93 -32.30 13.40
N SER A 547 3.38 -33.05 14.41
CA SER A 547 2.76 -33.06 15.73
C SER A 547 3.80 -32.77 16.80
N LEU A 548 3.58 -31.74 17.62
CA LEU A 548 4.47 -31.35 18.69
C LEU A 548 3.78 -31.47 20.04
N GLU A 549 4.40 -32.23 20.95
CA GLU A 549 3.93 -32.43 22.32
C GLU A 549 4.57 -31.38 23.25
N LEU A 550 3.73 -30.55 23.86
CA LEU A 550 4.14 -29.53 24.82
C LEU A 550 4.64 -30.16 26.11
N ARG A 551 5.83 -29.73 26.56
CA ARG A 551 6.42 -30.19 27.82
C ARG A 551 6.65 -29.01 28.77
N PRO A 552 6.52 -29.21 30.09
CA PRO A 552 6.96 -28.24 31.07
C PRO A 552 8.45 -27.92 30.90
N SER A 553 8.77 -26.64 30.89
CA SER A 553 10.16 -26.19 30.88
C SER A 553 10.88 -26.60 32.18
N PRO A 554 12.14 -27.10 32.12
CA PRO A 554 12.95 -27.46 33.29
C PRO A 554 13.10 -26.37 34.37
N PHE A 555 13.02 -25.09 33.96
CA PHE A 555 12.94 -23.93 34.83
C PHE A 555 12.24 -22.77 34.11
N ALA A 556 11.81 -21.76 34.86
CA ALA A 556 11.18 -20.57 34.28
C ALA A 556 12.20 -19.63 33.64
N LEU A 557 11.96 -19.23 32.40
CA LEU A 557 12.74 -18.21 31.69
C LEU A 557 11.79 -17.13 31.16
N GLY A 558 11.73 -16.04 31.93
CA GLY A 558 10.89 -14.88 31.69
C GLY A 558 11.58 -13.84 30.81
N LEU A 559 10.91 -13.33 29.78
CA LEU A 559 11.36 -12.20 28.97
C LEU A 559 10.36 -11.06 28.99
N THR A 560 10.84 -9.84 29.20
CA THR A 560 10.05 -8.62 29.06
C THR A 560 10.86 -7.54 28.34
N VAL A 561 10.15 -6.76 27.52
CA VAL A 561 10.67 -5.55 26.87
C VAL A 561 9.96 -4.36 27.46
N GLU A 562 10.72 -3.36 27.89
CA GLU A 562 10.21 -2.12 28.46
C GLU A 562 10.75 -0.94 27.66
N PRO A 563 9.99 0.15 27.45
CA PRO A 563 10.53 1.34 26.83
C PRO A 563 11.59 1.96 27.73
N ALA A 564 12.73 2.34 27.15
CA ALA A 564 13.77 3.06 27.87
C ALA A 564 13.44 4.56 27.94
N LEU A 565 14.20 5.30 28.77
CA LEU A 565 14.09 6.77 28.83
C LEU A 565 14.66 7.45 27.58
N ALA A 566 15.64 6.82 26.93
CA ALA A 566 16.16 7.30 25.66
C ALA A 566 15.10 7.04 24.56
N PRO A 567 14.87 8.00 23.65
CA PRO A 567 14.01 7.78 22.49
C PRO A 567 14.47 6.55 21.70
N ARG A 568 13.52 5.79 21.15
CA ARG A 568 13.80 4.64 20.28
C ARG A 568 14.73 3.60 20.92
N ALA A 569 14.62 3.41 22.23
CA ALA A 569 15.42 2.44 22.98
C ALA A 569 14.54 1.60 23.90
N ALA A 570 14.92 0.35 24.11
CA ALA A 570 14.21 -0.58 25.00
C ALA A 570 15.14 -1.16 26.05
N LEU A 571 14.62 -1.39 27.26
CA LEU A 571 15.24 -2.22 28.27
C LEU A 571 14.70 -3.64 28.13
N ILE A 572 15.61 -4.61 28.15
CA ILE A 572 15.27 -6.03 28.15
C ILE A 572 15.51 -6.56 29.54
N ARG A 573 14.53 -7.27 30.10
CA ARG A 573 14.71 -8.02 31.34
C ARG A 573 14.53 -9.50 31.10
N VAL A 574 15.48 -10.28 31.61
CA VAL A 574 15.43 -11.74 31.62
C VAL A 574 15.34 -12.20 33.07
N ARG A 575 14.22 -12.80 33.44
CA ARG A 575 14.02 -13.41 34.76
C ARG A 575 14.26 -14.91 34.68
N CYS A 576 15.13 -15.45 35.51
CA CYS A 576 15.38 -16.88 35.56
C CYS A 576 14.94 -17.48 36.89
N GLY A 577 14.26 -18.62 36.86
CA GLY A 577 13.91 -19.40 38.05
C GLY A 577 15.02 -20.31 38.57
N ALA A 578 16.19 -20.34 37.91
CA ALA A 578 17.34 -21.16 38.28
C ALA A 578 18.62 -20.32 38.31
N ALA A 579 19.62 -20.80 39.07
CA ALA A 579 20.94 -20.19 39.05
C ALA A 579 21.65 -20.53 37.73
N LEU A 580 22.14 -19.51 37.03
CA LEU A 580 22.86 -19.66 35.77
C LEU A 580 24.38 -19.50 35.99
N PRO A 581 25.22 -20.36 35.39
CA PRO A 581 26.68 -20.23 35.45
C PRO A 581 27.20 -19.07 34.58
N ARG A 582 26.40 -18.58 33.62
CA ARG A 582 26.69 -17.43 32.76
C ARG A 582 25.38 -16.68 32.43
N PRO A 583 25.44 -15.40 32.04
CA PRO A 583 24.26 -14.68 31.58
C PRO A 583 23.55 -15.40 30.41
N PRO A 584 22.22 -15.29 30.29
CA PRO A 584 21.48 -15.89 29.18
C PRO A 584 21.87 -15.24 27.86
N ASP A 585 21.85 -16.03 26.78
CA ASP A 585 22.07 -15.54 25.43
C ASP A 585 20.76 -14.92 24.93
N VAL A 586 20.76 -13.62 24.63
CA VAL A 586 19.57 -12.87 24.19
C VAL A 586 19.76 -12.36 22.77
N ARG A 587 18.72 -12.54 21.93
CA ARG A 587 18.64 -12.00 20.58
C ARG A 587 17.35 -11.21 20.46
N ALA A 588 17.43 -10.02 19.87
CA ALA A 588 16.28 -9.23 19.47
C ALA A 588 16.22 -9.17 17.95
N LEU A 589 15.08 -9.54 17.40
CA LEU A 589 14.83 -9.65 15.97
C LEU A 589 13.76 -8.64 15.60
N LEU A 590 14.10 -7.79 14.64
CA LEU A 590 13.20 -6.82 14.02
C LEU A 590 13.02 -7.24 12.55
N PRO A 591 11.79 -7.24 12.01
CA PRO A 591 11.59 -7.55 10.59
C PRO A 591 12.46 -6.66 9.69
N GLY A 592 13.12 -7.27 8.71
CA GLY A 592 14.02 -6.58 7.77
C GLY A 592 15.36 -6.09 8.36
N CYS A 593 15.73 -6.46 9.59
CA CYS A 593 16.99 -6.06 10.21
C CYS A 593 17.84 -7.25 10.67
N ASP A 594 19.15 -7.04 10.75
CA ASP A 594 20.05 -8.01 11.37
C ASP A 594 19.69 -8.23 12.85
N PRO A 595 19.87 -9.46 13.38
CA PRO A 595 19.68 -9.76 14.79
C PRO A 595 20.53 -8.88 15.70
N LEU A 596 19.89 -8.16 16.62
CA LEU A 596 20.57 -7.41 17.67
C LEU A 596 20.89 -8.36 18.83
N VAL A 597 22.13 -8.35 19.34
CA VAL A 597 22.57 -9.21 20.45
C VAL A 597 22.92 -8.34 21.66
N PRO A 598 21.91 -7.92 22.45
CA PRO A 598 22.11 -7.06 23.60
C PRO A 598 22.94 -7.79 24.67
N GLN A 599 23.96 -7.10 25.19
CA GLN A 599 24.71 -7.59 26.33
C GLN A 599 23.85 -7.46 27.59
N VAL A 600 23.51 -8.59 28.22
CA VAL A 600 22.73 -8.61 29.45
C VAL A 600 23.62 -8.78 30.68
N ARG A 601 23.33 -8.04 31.74
CA ARG A 601 24.07 -8.07 33.01
C ARG A 601 23.13 -8.38 34.17
N TYR A 602 23.57 -9.21 35.10
CA TYR A 602 22.77 -9.52 36.28
C TYR A 602 22.64 -8.30 37.18
N ASP A 603 21.41 -7.90 37.46
CA ASP A 603 21.06 -6.86 38.42
C ASP A 603 20.58 -7.53 39.72
N PRO A 604 21.38 -7.49 40.80
CA PRO A 604 21.02 -8.13 42.06
C PRO A 604 19.84 -7.46 42.76
N SER A 605 19.51 -6.20 42.44
CA SER A 605 18.40 -5.48 43.08
C SER A 605 17.03 -5.98 42.62
N SER A 606 16.92 -6.32 41.33
CA SER A 606 15.71 -6.89 40.74
C SER A 606 15.74 -8.41 40.65
N GLY A 607 16.91 -9.04 40.79
CA GLY A 607 17.10 -10.47 40.55
C GLY A 607 16.87 -10.85 39.07
N THR A 608 17.15 -9.94 38.15
CA THR A 608 16.97 -10.13 36.70
C THR A 608 18.23 -9.78 35.94
N TYR A 609 18.39 -10.31 34.73
CA TYR A 609 19.41 -9.84 33.80
C TYR A 609 18.84 -8.70 32.97
N ILE A 610 19.57 -7.58 32.87
CA ILE A 610 19.13 -6.38 32.16
C ILE A 610 20.05 -6.14 30.97
N GLY A 611 19.45 -5.92 29.80
CA GLY A 611 20.12 -5.43 28.59
C GLY A 611 19.40 -4.21 28.02
N GLN A 612 20.00 -3.60 27.01
CA GLN A 612 19.41 -2.44 26.33
C GLN A 612 19.50 -2.63 24.81
N LEU A 613 18.44 -2.23 24.11
CA LEU A 613 18.41 -2.00 22.68
C LEU A 613 18.39 -0.49 22.44
N SER A 614 19.10 -0.03 21.41
CA SER A 614 19.05 1.35 20.90
C SER A 614 18.59 1.34 19.45
N ASP A 615 18.27 2.53 18.93
CA ASP A 615 18.03 2.78 17.51
C ASP A 615 16.89 1.95 16.90
N LEU A 616 15.90 1.57 17.72
CA LEU A 616 14.69 0.88 17.27
C LEU A 616 14.00 1.71 16.18
N PRO A 617 13.32 1.11 15.19
CA PRO A 617 12.49 1.88 14.25
C PRO A 617 11.38 2.63 15.01
N LYS A 618 10.69 3.57 14.35
CA LYS A 618 9.62 4.33 15.03
C LYS A 618 8.44 3.43 15.41
N ALA A 619 8.15 2.40 14.63
CA ALA A 619 7.10 1.44 14.94
C ALA A 619 7.52 0.05 14.46
N GLY A 620 6.93 -1.00 15.04
CA GLY A 620 7.11 -2.35 14.56
C GLY A 620 6.83 -3.40 15.61
N THR A 621 7.44 -4.57 15.39
CA THR A 621 7.36 -5.72 16.28
C THR A 621 8.76 -6.17 16.64
N ILE A 622 9.06 -6.35 17.93
CA ILE A 622 10.29 -6.98 18.41
C ILE A 622 9.98 -8.41 18.79
N VAL A 623 10.70 -9.37 18.21
CA VAL A 623 10.76 -10.74 18.71
C VAL A 623 12.02 -10.86 19.57
N LEU A 624 11.86 -11.16 20.84
CA LEU A 624 12.98 -11.51 21.71
C LEU A 624 13.09 -13.02 21.84
N GLU A 625 14.29 -13.55 21.63
CA GLU A 625 14.65 -14.91 21.98
C GLU A 625 15.66 -14.85 23.13
N ALA A 626 15.51 -15.73 24.12
CA ALA A 626 16.57 -15.98 25.10
C ALA A 626 16.78 -17.46 25.32
N THR A 627 18.04 -17.85 25.46
CA THR A 627 18.44 -19.21 25.82
C THR A 627 19.30 -19.17 27.07
N ALA A 628 18.96 -20.00 28.05
CA ALA A 628 19.67 -20.12 29.31
C ALA A 628 20.02 -21.58 29.57
N ILE A 629 21.18 -21.81 30.17
CA ILE A 629 21.64 -23.13 30.64
C ILE A 629 21.86 -23.00 32.14
N ASP A 630 21.20 -23.83 32.95
CA ASP A 630 21.38 -23.78 34.40
C ASP A 630 22.64 -24.53 34.88
N THR A 631 22.90 -24.49 36.17
CA THR A 631 24.03 -25.22 36.80
C THR A 631 23.93 -26.74 36.67
N GLN A 632 22.76 -27.29 36.32
CA GLN A 632 22.53 -28.71 36.06
C GLN A 632 22.64 -29.07 34.56
N GLN A 633 23.11 -28.14 33.71
CA GLN A 633 23.21 -28.29 32.25
C GLN A 633 21.85 -28.49 31.56
N ARG A 634 20.76 -28.07 32.18
CA ARG A 634 19.44 -28.06 31.54
C ARG A 634 19.31 -26.76 30.74
N GLN A 635 18.90 -26.86 29.48
CA GLN A 635 18.71 -25.72 28.61
C GLN A 635 17.22 -25.36 28.49
N VAL A 636 16.92 -24.07 28.53
CA VAL A 636 15.59 -23.51 28.26
C VAL A 636 15.73 -22.38 27.27
N SER A 637 14.85 -22.37 26.27
CA SER A 637 14.67 -21.23 25.38
C SER A 637 13.27 -20.65 25.59
N SER A 638 13.19 -19.32 25.54
CA SER A 638 11.95 -18.55 25.66
C SER A 638 11.90 -17.54 24.53
N ILE A 639 10.69 -17.30 24.01
CA ILE A 639 10.45 -16.31 22.96
C ILE A 639 9.34 -15.40 23.46
N THR A 640 9.42 -14.10 23.19
CA THR A 640 8.29 -13.20 23.38
C THR A 640 8.23 -12.21 22.24
N THR A 641 7.04 -11.67 22.00
CA THR A 641 6.83 -10.71 20.92
C THR A 641 6.14 -9.48 21.47
N THR A 642 6.68 -8.31 21.14
CA THR A 642 6.21 -7.02 21.62
C THR A 642 5.94 -6.11 20.44
N GLY A 643 4.71 -5.62 20.32
CA GLY A 643 4.38 -4.52 19.41
C GLY A 643 4.79 -3.20 20.04
N PHE A 644 5.31 -2.27 19.24
CA PHE A 644 5.74 -0.97 19.75
C PHE A 644 5.61 0.14 18.72
N GLU A 645 5.46 1.37 19.21
CA GLU A 645 5.35 2.56 18.39
C GLU A 645 5.75 3.82 19.16
N GLU A 646 6.45 4.72 18.48
CA GLU A 646 6.71 6.09 18.89
C GLU A 646 5.53 6.96 18.45
N VAL A 647 4.70 7.33 19.43
CA VAL A 647 3.51 8.15 19.21
C VAL A 647 3.82 9.60 19.53
N ALA A 648 3.58 10.50 18.57
CA ALA A 648 3.80 11.93 18.71
C ALA A 648 2.52 12.79 18.55
N GLY A 649 1.35 12.17 18.34
CA GLY A 649 0.12 12.89 18.04
C GLY A 649 -1.16 12.11 18.31
N ALA A 650 -2.29 12.75 18.02
CA ALA A 650 -3.63 12.19 18.14
C ALA A 650 -3.90 11.08 17.12
N GLY A 651 -4.80 10.16 17.45
CA GLY A 651 -5.32 9.15 16.54
C GLY A 651 -4.34 8.01 16.25
N ALA A 652 -3.21 7.93 16.95
CA ALA A 652 -2.30 6.81 16.82
C ALA A 652 -2.89 5.56 17.48
N GLU A 653 -2.75 4.42 16.81
CA GLU A 653 -3.15 3.11 17.32
C GLU A 653 -1.93 2.21 17.46
N VAL A 654 -1.63 1.80 18.69
CA VAL A 654 -0.53 0.87 18.96
C VAL A 654 -1.12 -0.51 19.21
N TRP A 655 -0.63 -1.51 18.49
CA TRP A 655 -1.13 -2.89 18.54
C TRP A 655 -0.16 -3.83 19.25
N SER A 656 -0.69 -4.83 19.95
CA SER A 656 0.06 -6.02 20.34
C SER A 656 0.53 -6.76 19.09
N ALA A 657 1.62 -7.51 19.21
CA ALA A 657 2.17 -8.24 18.08
C ALA A 657 1.21 -9.28 17.48
N ASP A 658 0.33 -9.84 18.31
CA ASP A 658 -0.72 -10.78 17.88
C ASP A 658 -1.98 -10.09 17.36
N GLY A 659 -2.05 -8.76 17.40
CA GLY A 659 -3.17 -7.96 16.90
C GLY A 659 -4.44 -8.03 17.74
N ARG A 660 -4.39 -8.58 18.95
CA ARG A 660 -5.59 -8.79 19.80
C ARG A 660 -5.80 -7.73 20.86
N PHE A 661 -4.80 -6.89 21.13
CA PHE A 661 -4.92 -5.76 22.04
C PHE A 661 -4.37 -4.50 21.37
N ARG A 662 -5.11 -3.40 21.46
CA ARG A 662 -4.65 -2.11 20.96
C ARG A 662 -4.90 -0.99 21.94
N VAL A 663 -4.20 0.10 21.70
CA VAL A 663 -4.33 1.36 22.44
C VAL A 663 -4.51 2.48 21.44
N GLU A 664 -5.59 3.23 21.56
CA GLU A 664 -5.88 4.41 20.76
C GLU A 664 -5.58 5.67 21.58
N ILE A 665 -4.69 6.49 21.06
CA ILE A 665 -4.25 7.73 21.71
C ILE A 665 -5.12 8.88 21.23
N LYS A 666 -5.94 9.43 22.13
CA LYS A 666 -6.76 10.61 21.83
C LYS A 666 -5.89 11.88 21.71
N GLU A 667 -6.47 12.91 21.12
CA GLU A 667 -5.79 14.19 20.93
C GLU A 667 -5.34 14.82 22.27
N HIS A 668 -4.14 15.40 22.27
CA HIS A 668 -3.50 16.04 23.43
C HIS A 668 -3.27 15.15 24.67
N VAL A 669 -3.32 13.82 24.54
CA VAL A 669 -3.03 12.91 25.68
C VAL A 669 -1.54 12.87 26.03
N LEU A 670 -0.68 12.99 25.01
CA LEU A 670 0.78 12.95 25.13
C LEU A 670 1.35 14.33 24.74
N ASP A 671 2.20 14.88 25.59
CA ASP A 671 2.84 16.19 25.44
C ASP A 671 4.15 16.16 24.64
N ARG A 672 4.65 14.95 24.36
CA ARG A 672 5.90 14.69 23.63
C ARG A 672 5.86 13.32 22.95
N PRO A 673 6.72 13.09 21.94
CA PRO A 673 6.94 11.76 21.39
C PRO A 673 7.21 10.73 22.49
N THR A 674 6.40 9.68 22.52
CA THR A 674 6.38 8.67 23.57
C THR A 674 6.42 7.30 22.93
N GLN A 675 7.34 6.44 23.39
CA GLN A 675 7.38 5.06 22.95
C GLN A 675 6.40 4.24 23.80
N LEU A 676 5.43 3.63 23.13
CA LEU A 676 4.49 2.68 23.71
C LEU A 676 4.90 1.26 23.31
N MET A 677 4.77 0.33 24.23
CA MET A 677 5.05 -1.09 24.02
C MET A 677 3.93 -1.94 24.58
N ILE A 678 3.52 -2.95 23.81
CA ILE A 678 2.47 -3.89 24.17
C ILE A 678 3.02 -5.31 24.06
N ALA A 679 3.18 -5.96 25.21
CA ALA A 679 3.71 -7.32 25.32
C ALA A 679 2.74 -8.22 26.08
N GLN A 680 2.73 -9.51 25.79
CA GLN A 680 2.07 -10.49 26.65
C GLN A 680 3.04 -10.91 27.77
N PRO A 681 2.68 -10.76 29.06
CA PRO A 681 3.54 -11.22 30.13
C PRO A 681 3.50 -12.75 30.20
N LEU A 682 4.59 -13.35 30.64
CA LEU A 682 4.67 -14.80 30.84
C LEU A 682 3.95 -15.26 32.12
N ALA A 683 3.66 -14.34 33.03
CA ALA A 683 2.88 -14.61 34.23
C ALA A 683 2.04 -13.38 34.56
N ALA A 684 0.83 -13.61 35.05
CA ALA A 684 0.00 -12.58 35.63
C ALA A 684 -0.53 -13.06 36.99
N PRO A 685 -0.80 -12.13 37.93
CA PRO A 685 -1.44 -12.49 39.18
C PRO A 685 -2.76 -13.21 38.93
N PRO A 686 -3.10 -14.22 39.75
CA PRO A 686 -4.35 -14.95 39.59
C PRO A 686 -5.54 -13.98 39.61
N LEU A 687 -6.50 -14.24 38.74
CA LEU A 687 -7.76 -13.50 38.74
C LEU A 687 -8.56 -13.83 40.02
N PRO A 688 -9.34 -12.88 40.57
CA PRO A 688 -10.32 -13.17 41.62
C PRO A 688 -11.21 -14.36 41.23
N GLY A 689 -11.48 -15.28 42.16
CA GLY A 689 -12.04 -16.61 41.84
C GLY A 689 -13.41 -16.68 41.14
N VAL A 690 -14.11 -15.56 40.96
CA VAL A 690 -15.35 -15.46 40.18
C VAL A 690 -15.15 -15.02 38.73
N LEU A 691 -13.92 -14.63 38.37
CA LEU A 691 -13.55 -14.12 37.06
C LEU A 691 -12.78 -15.17 36.28
N SER A 692 -13.05 -15.26 34.99
CA SER A 692 -12.30 -16.09 34.05
C SER A 692 -11.73 -15.24 32.93
N LEU A 693 -10.51 -15.57 32.52
CA LEU A 693 -9.79 -14.88 31.47
C LEU A 693 -10.46 -15.17 30.13
N VAL A 694 -10.86 -14.11 29.42
CA VAL A 694 -11.39 -14.17 28.06
C VAL A 694 -10.30 -13.79 27.06
N GLY A 695 -9.50 -12.77 27.37
CA GLY A 695 -8.42 -12.30 26.51
C GLY A 695 -7.27 -11.64 27.29
N GLY A 696 -6.08 -11.69 26.72
CA GLY A 696 -4.84 -11.25 27.38
C GLY A 696 -4.29 -12.26 28.37
N PRO A 697 -3.55 -11.83 29.40
CA PRO A 697 -3.26 -10.45 29.76
C PRO A 697 -2.27 -9.75 28.79
N TYR A 698 -2.29 -8.42 28.73
CA TYR A 698 -1.33 -7.59 27.98
C TYR A 698 -0.73 -6.52 28.89
N SER A 699 0.59 -6.36 28.81
CA SER A 699 1.34 -5.29 29.46
C SER A 699 1.51 -4.14 28.47
N LEU A 700 0.86 -3.02 28.78
CA LEU A 700 1.04 -1.74 28.11
C LEU A 700 2.04 -0.92 28.91
N LEU A 701 3.13 -0.52 28.27
CA LEU A 701 4.23 0.22 28.86
C LEU A 701 4.47 1.52 28.07
N SER A 702 4.99 2.55 28.73
CA SER A 702 5.14 3.90 28.17
C SER A 702 6.44 4.55 28.64
N SER A 703 7.21 5.13 27.70
CA SER A 703 8.41 5.92 28.05
C SER A 703 8.06 7.24 28.77
N ALA A 704 6.81 7.71 28.67
CA ALA A 704 6.33 8.88 29.41
C ALA A 704 6.05 8.59 30.89
N GLY A 705 6.21 7.35 31.34
CA GLY A 705 5.96 6.94 32.72
C GLY A 705 4.52 6.51 32.98
N GLY A 706 4.12 6.53 34.25
CA GLY A 706 2.92 5.85 34.75
C GLY A 706 1.60 6.61 34.71
N LYS A 707 1.52 7.82 34.15
CA LYS A 707 0.27 8.58 34.03
C LYS A 707 0.32 9.51 32.82
N TRP A 708 -0.77 9.57 32.05
CA TRP A 708 -0.91 10.46 30.90
C TRP A 708 -1.73 11.72 31.20
N GLY A 709 -1.65 12.72 30.32
CA GLY A 709 -2.37 13.98 30.44
C GLY A 709 -3.89 13.85 30.20
N GLY A 710 -4.33 12.77 29.55
CA GLY A 710 -5.72 12.48 29.27
C GLY A 710 -6.02 10.98 29.22
N THR A 711 -7.25 10.62 28.86
CA THR A 711 -7.68 9.22 28.71
C THR A 711 -7.25 8.66 27.37
N VAL A 712 -6.72 7.45 27.35
CA VAL A 712 -6.60 6.62 26.15
C VAL A 712 -7.69 5.55 26.16
N SER A 713 -8.06 5.06 24.98
CA SER A 713 -8.91 3.87 24.85
C SER A 713 -8.01 2.64 24.74
N VAL A 714 -8.23 1.64 25.57
CA VAL A 714 -7.66 0.29 25.40
C VAL A 714 -8.73 -0.62 24.85
N ALA A 715 -8.33 -1.57 24.01
CA ALA A 715 -9.28 -2.37 23.27
C ALA A 715 -8.78 -3.80 23.09
N PHE A 716 -9.65 -4.78 23.35
CA PHE A 716 -9.47 -6.18 22.99
C PHE A 716 -10.24 -6.45 21.70
N GLN A 717 -9.49 -6.79 20.65
CA GLN A 717 -10.00 -7.05 19.31
C GLN A 717 -9.95 -8.56 19.05
N PHE A 718 -11.11 -9.13 18.76
CA PHE A 718 -11.22 -10.53 18.37
C PHE A 718 -11.47 -10.61 16.88
N HIS A 719 -11.08 -11.72 16.30
CA HIS A 719 -11.45 -11.99 14.93
C HIS A 719 -12.92 -12.41 14.85
N ARG A 720 -13.60 -12.07 13.74
CA ARG A 720 -15.02 -12.41 13.53
C ARG A 720 -15.32 -13.91 13.62
N SER A 721 -14.32 -14.74 13.34
CA SER A 721 -14.41 -16.20 13.40
C SER A 721 -14.23 -16.80 14.79
N ASP A 722 -13.83 -15.99 15.79
CA ASP A 722 -13.68 -16.47 17.15
C ASP A 722 -15.05 -16.69 17.79
N SER A 723 -15.59 -17.89 17.57
CA SER A 723 -16.90 -18.28 18.08
C SER A 723 -16.99 -18.29 19.61
N ALA A 724 -15.85 -18.40 20.31
CA ALA A 724 -15.81 -18.30 21.77
C ALA A 724 -15.96 -16.83 22.19
N ALA A 725 -15.18 -15.93 21.58
CA ALA A 725 -15.33 -14.49 21.79
C ALA A 725 -16.75 -14.02 21.42
N ALA A 726 -17.29 -14.46 20.28
CA ALA A 726 -18.65 -14.14 19.83
C ALA A 726 -19.72 -14.49 20.88
N ARG A 727 -19.50 -15.55 21.67
CA ARG A 727 -20.41 -15.94 22.76
C ARG A 727 -20.37 -14.93 23.90
N TRP A 728 -19.17 -14.51 24.31
CA TRP A 728 -18.96 -13.53 25.38
C TRP A 728 -19.41 -12.13 25.00
N LEU A 729 -19.17 -11.72 23.74
CA LEU A 729 -19.57 -10.42 23.24
C LEU A 729 -21.10 -10.24 23.20
N ARG A 730 -21.87 -11.33 23.13
CA ARG A 730 -23.34 -11.29 23.23
C ARG A 730 -23.85 -11.08 24.66
N SER A 731 -23.01 -11.24 25.69
CA SER A 731 -23.36 -11.00 27.08
C SER A 731 -22.55 -9.85 27.65
N ALA A 732 -22.82 -8.63 27.16
CA ALA A 732 -22.09 -7.43 27.57
C ALA A 732 -22.02 -7.21 29.09
N GLU A 733 -23.06 -7.62 29.84
CA GLU A 733 -23.09 -7.55 31.31
C GLU A 733 -22.11 -8.49 32.02
N GLN A 734 -21.60 -9.50 31.31
CA GLN A 734 -20.72 -10.53 31.88
C GLN A 734 -19.24 -10.23 31.66
N VAL A 735 -18.89 -9.35 30.72
CA VAL A 735 -17.49 -9.04 30.39
C VAL A 735 -17.03 -7.73 31.00
N ASP A 736 -15.76 -7.67 31.37
CA ASP A 736 -15.13 -6.49 31.97
C ASP A 736 -13.67 -6.40 31.54
N ILE A 737 -13.14 -5.20 31.34
CA ILE A 737 -11.70 -4.99 31.21
C ILE A 737 -11.16 -4.64 32.59
N VAL A 738 -10.23 -5.44 33.07
CA VAL A 738 -9.56 -5.20 34.34
C VAL A 738 -8.11 -4.76 34.11
N ARG A 739 -7.63 -3.88 34.99
CA ARG A 739 -6.22 -3.47 35.05
C ARG A 739 -5.63 -3.85 36.40
N LEU A 740 -4.46 -4.46 36.41
CA LEU A 740 -3.72 -4.72 37.64
C LEU A 740 -3.20 -3.41 38.23
N ASP A 741 -3.60 -3.10 39.46
CA ASP A 741 -2.95 -2.08 40.26
C ASP A 741 -1.67 -2.66 40.88
N VAL A 742 -0.53 -2.22 40.36
CA VAL A 742 0.80 -2.68 40.80
C VAL A 742 1.11 -2.36 42.27
N ARG A 743 0.42 -1.40 42.89
CA ARG A 743 0.65 -1.06 44.32
C ARG A 743 -0.08 -2.00 45.25
N THR A 744 -1.28 -2.42 44.85
CA THR A 744 -2.13 -3.29 45.68
C THR A 744 -2.10 -4.75 45.25
N GLU A 745 -1.46 -5.04 44.11
CA GLU A 745 -1.45 -6.35 43.44
C GLU A 745 -2.87 -6.89 43.20
N ARG A 746 -3.84 -6.00 43.00
CA ARG A 746 -5.24 -6.34 42.78
C ARG A 746 -5.71 -5.87 41.42
N TRP A 747 -6.54 -6.70 40.78
CA TRP A 747 -7.24 -6.34 39.56
C TRP A 747 -8.35 -5.35 39.87
N ALA A 748 -8.35 -4.21 39.18
CA ALA A 748 -9.38 -3.18 39.25
C ALA A 748 -10.19 -3.15 37.95
N SER A 749 -11.51 -3.11 38.06
CA SER A 749 -12.42 -2.94 36.92
C SER A 749 -12.24 -1.57 36.29
N LEU A 750 -12.19 -1.53 34.96
CA LEU A 750 -12.28 -0.30 34.16
C LEU A 750 -13.68 -0.14 33.52
N GLY A 751 -14.54 -1.16 33.64
CA GLY A 751 -15.72 -1.31 32.82
C GLY A 751 -15.37 -1.85 31.43
N ALA A 752 -16.41 -2.23 30.69
CA ALA A 752 -16.30 -2.64 29.31
C ALA A 752 -17.41 -1.98 28.48
N ARG A 753 -17.05 -1.49 27.30
CA ARG A 753 -17.99 -1.16 26.23
C ARG A 753 -17.81 -2.19 25.14
N VAL A 754 -18.84 -3.01 24.94
CA VAL A 754 -18.81 -4.10 23.97
C VAL A 754 -19.44 -3.63 22.66
N GLN A 755 -18.74 -3.89 21.56
CA GLN A 755 -19.18 -3.65 20.18
C GLN A 755 -19.19 -5.02 19.48
N PRO A 756 -20.29 -5.79 19.58
CA PRO A 756 -20.35 -7.16 19.07
C PRO A 756 -20.12 -7.28 17.57
N GLU A 757 -20.60 -6.31 16.80
CA GLU A 757 -20.42 -6.19 15.34
C GLU A 757 -18.95 -6.10 14.93
N ASP A 758 -18.15 -5.46 15.78
CA ASP A 758 -16.73 -5.23 15.56
C ASP A 758 -15.87 -6.26 16.24
N PHE A 759 -16.47 -7.18 17.01
CA PHE A 759 -15.74 -8.14 17.83
C PHE A 759 -14.75 -7.43 18.77
N LEU A 760 -15.20 -6.30 19.34
CA LEU A 760 -14.36 -5.36 20.04
C LEU A 760 -14.89 -5.08 21.44
N VAL A 761 -13.99 -5.05 22.43
CA VAL A 761 -14.30 -4.59 23.79
C VAL A 761 -13.35 -3.48 24.17
N THR A 762 -13.87 -2.33 24.55
CA THR A 762 -13.06 -1.14 24.88
C THR A 762 -13.26 -0.66 26.31
N ALA A 763 -12.26 0.01 26.85
CA ALA A 763 -12.31 0.74 28.12
C ALA A 763 -11.39 1.95 28.07
N ASP A 764 -11.66 2.99 28.85
CA ASP A 764 -10.74 4.12 28.98
C ASP A 764 -9.79 3.93 30.18
N THR A 765 -8.55 4.42 30.05
CA THR A 765 -7.58 4.44 31.15
C THR A 765 -6.72 5.71 31.09
N LEU A 766 -6.23 6.15 32.26
CA LEU A 766 -5.32 7.30 32.41
C LEU A 766 -3.85 6.88 32.56
N GLN A 767 -3.58 5.57 32.60
CA GLN A 767 -2.26 5.04 32.85
C GLN A 767 -2.02 3.71 32.14
N PRO A 768 -0.75 3.42 31.78
CA PRO A 768 -0.31 2.10 31.37
C PRO A 768 -0.46 1.08 32.52
N GLY A 769 -0.24 -0.21 32.22
CA GLY A 769 -0.38 -1.28 33.19
C GLY A 769 -0.60 -2.65 32.55
N LEU A 770 -1.00 -3.62 33.37
CA LEU A 770 -1.39 -4.94 32.90
C LEU A 770 -2.90 -5.04 32.77
N PHE A 771 -3.38 -5.35 31.57
CA PHE A 771 -4.80 -5.41 31.21
C PHE A 771 -5.20 -6.84 30.91
N ALA A 772 -6.43 -7.21 31.28
CA ALA A 772 -7.04 -8.47 30.88
C ALA A 772 -8.52 -8.25 30.59
N LEU A 773 -9.05 -8.97 29.61
CA LEU A 773 -10.48 -9.10 29.42
C LEU A 773 -10.95 -10.31 30.21
N VAL A 774 -11.94 -10.12 31.07
CA VAL A 774 -12.47 -11.16 31.95
C VAL A 774 -13.97 -11.30 31.80
N ALA A 775 -14.50 -12.47 32.13
CA ALA A 775 -15.93 -12.73 32.24
C ALA A 775 -16.32 -13.25 33.62
N ARG A 776 -17.52 -12.88 34.09
CA ARG A 776 -18.15 -13.42 35.31
C ARG A 776 -19.04 -14.61 34.92
N PHE A 777 -18.83 -15.74 35.58
CA PHE A 777 -19.76 -16.87 35.49
C PHE A 777 -20.93 -16.66 36.46
N THR A 778 -22.12 -16.38 35.94
CA THR A 778 -23.35 -16.21 36.74
C THR A 778 -23.97 -17.53 37.19
N GLU A 779 -23.63 -18.64 36.52
CA GLU A 779 -23.96 -19.99 36.96
C GLU A 779 -22.66 -20.76 37.11
N GLY A 780 -22.35 -21.22 38.32
CA GLY A 780 -21.28 -22.21 38.50
C GLY A 780 -21.57 -23.38 37.55
N PRO A 781 -20.55 -23.98 36.90
CA PRO A 781 -20.79 -25.09 35.99
C PRO A 781 -21.64 -26.12 36.73
N LYS A 782 -22.87 -26.36 36.26
CA LYS A 782 -23.62 -27.54 36.69
C LYS A 782 -22.68 -28.69 36.40
N ALA A 783 -22.11 -29.28 37.45
CA ALA A 783 -21.22 -30.41 37.32
C ALA A 783 -21.90 -31.38 36.36
N ALA A 784 -21.26 -31.65 35.23
CA ALA A 784 -21.75 -32.64 34.29
C ALA A 784 -21.71 -33.98 35.03
N SER A 785 -22.84 -34.35 35.63
CA SER A 785 -23.04 -35.67 36.21
C SER A 785 -23.23 -36.62 35.03
N GLY A 786 -22.12 -37.21 34.60
CA GLY A 786 -22.03 -38.27 33.59
C GLY A 786 -20.76 -39.05 33.80
#